data_AF-A0A7X7RNK1-F1
#
_entry.id   AF-A0A7X7RNK1-F1
#
_cell.length_a   1.000
_cell.length_b   1.000
_cell.length_c   1.000
_cell.angle_alpha   90.00
_cell.angle_beta   90.00
_cell.angle_gamma   90.00
#
_symmetry.space_group_name_H-M   'P 1'
#
loop_
_entity.id
_entity.type
_entity.pdbx_description
1 polymer ?
#
loop_
_entity_poly.entity_id
_entity_poly.type
_entity_poly.pdbx_seq_one_letter_code
_entity_poly.pdbx_strand_id
1 'polypeptide(L)'
;MRITRRGTAWVLAVSVWAVQSHASVFEMPQKFLRHVQLQQQLIQSVRAGRTDEMERVSREGVALLPQDPTWQYNLACALAYRADKAESFAALERAIELGFRDPAAIRNDSDLKQLAALPQFAALVAKAESLQGKPVAGAPQIGPSTVFTGHPAEIHGSNTVWDFDAGCFKTLFALRNAELKKISAYADSYRGPASGVIRGWMTDERASGNFGDLYVNRDDGHSRLDVTNFPGLTPVVYGEEARAHKAHLSLPNTLFGQPVIGNSSMSMVSGPLWRSLPRAVVTDPFQPLAAFRIYLNNQCWFYPEHKDHDSETGDLYPANTPYYVISQGSSFSDKPFMEAFAAAMAAFMPEVKRLLTARQALAPTLQMILRATQRTVKRPDDYLTGAAHPAVFDARNLDVEAMVRMAHDLTPEQLPPLVTLRTVKDAQAEPGVDYFDTRPEGLFDTPFAIARVVRGIARTRSMTLEAAATPKPSPGTVYRWVVLQGDPAKITIQPLKPDSSQVTVTVAYHGVYRPKGADGQPSPLQTSRVDLGCFVQNGTSFSAPSLVSFYYLPNEERVYRDDGRILSIDYANSAHRYADPLLTVQKGWKDLYAYDKQGRLTGWYRTRAGAAPERFTYRGHRVLATDAQDRPTQACGVDYLPRQAGGAGLPPTLTCADTQQRFAYSYDNDADRVGRVAPVP
;
A
#
# COMPACT_ATOMS: atom_id res chain seq x y z
N MET A 1 -9.56 15.48 -2.90
CA MET A 1 -9.55 16.10 -4.24
C MET A 1 -10.79 16.97 -4.40
N ARG A 2 -10.66 18.29 -4.16
CA ARG A 2 -11.63 19.28 -4.66
C ARG A 2 -10.96 19.97 -5.84
N ILE A 3 -11.41 19.62 -7.04
CA ILE A 3 -10.95 20.21 -8.29
C ILE A 3 -11.53 21.62 -8.38
N THR A 4 -10.65 22.62 -8.31
CA THR A 4 -10.99 24.03 -8.51
C THR A 4 -11.19 24.31 -10.01
N ARG A 5 -12.34 24.92 -10.31
CA ARG A 5 -12.76 25.47 -11.61
C ARG A 5 -11.74 26.45 -12.18
N ARG A 6 -11.02 26.06 -13.24
CA ARG A 6 -10.62 26.89 -14.40
C ARG A 6 -10.51 25.95 -15.60
N GLY A 7 -11.19 26.30 -16.69
CA GLY A 7 -11.48 25.42 -17.83
C GLY A 7 -10.32 25.27 -18.83
N THR A 8 -9.42 24.35 -18.54
CA THR A 8 -8.57 23.67 -19.53
C THR A 8 -8.93 22.19 -19.50
N ALA A 9 -9.52 21.68 -20.58
CA ALA A 9 -9.99 20.30 -20.68
C ALA A 9 -8.83 19.39 -21.11
N TRP A 10 -7.84 19.16 -20.24
CA TRP A 10 -6.96 18.01 -20.42
C TRP A 10 -7.77 16.77 -20.06
N VAL A 11 -8.17 16.04 -21.09
CA VAL A 11 -8.95 14.82 -20.96
C VAL A 11 -8.06 13.73 -20.35
N LEU A 12 -8.13 13.57 -19.03
CA LEU A 12 -7.86 12.28 -18.37
C LEU A 12 -9.05 11.35 -18.70
N ALA A 13 -9.21 10.97 -19.97
CA ALA A 13 -10.18 9.95 -20.34
C ALA A 13 -9.66 8.61 -19.87
N VAL A 14 -10.36 8.04 -18.90
CA VAL A 14 -10.35 6.60 -18.64
C VAL A 14 -10.75 5.93 -19.93
N SER A 15 -9.81 5.25 -20.57
CA SER A 15 -10.14 4.48 -21.74
C SER A 15 -9.33 3.19 -21.72
N VAL A 16 -10.09 2.09 -21.66
CA VAL A 16 -9.60 0.72 -21.69
C VAL A 16 -9.08 0.50 -23.10
N TRP A 17 -7.77 0.49 -23.30
CA TRP A 17 -7.19 0.29 -24.63
C TRP A 17 -6.33 -0.96 -24.72
N ALA A 18 -6.57 -1.66 -25.83
CA ALA A 18 -5.78 -2.77 -26.28
C ALA A 18 -4.44 -2.28 -26.84
N VAL A 19 -3.35 -2.75 -26.22
CA VAL A 19 -1.98 -2.60 -26.69
C VAL A 19 -1.80 -3.37 -28.01
N GLN A 20 -1.09 -2.78 -28.97
CA GLN A 20 -0.93 -3.29 -30.34
C GLN A 20 0.50 -3.64 -30.75
N SER A 21 0.64 -4.91 -31.15
CA SER A 21 1.49 -5.59 -32.17
C SER A 21 3.02 -5.56 -32.19
N HIS A 22 3.73 -4.74 -31.40
CA HIS A 22 5.18 -4.96 -31.22
C HIS A 22 5.64 -5.06 -29.77
N ALA A 23 4.93 -4.43 -28.83
CA ALA A 23 5.19 -4.56 -27.41
C ALA A 23 4.20 -5.54 -26.80
N SER A 24 4.70 -6.58 -26.14
CA SER A 24 3.88 -7.46 -25.33
C SER A 24 3.16 -6.64 -24.25
N VAL A 25 1.89 -6.94 -23.95
CA VAL A 25 1.22 -6.32 -22.78
C VAL A 25 2.02 -6.58 -21.49
N PHE A 26 2.75 -7.69 -21.43
CA PHE A 26 3.57 -8.08 -20.29
C PHE A 26 4.86 -7.26 -20.13
N GLU A 27 5.20 -6.37 -21.08
CA GLU A 27 6.26 -5.36 -20.93
C GLU A 27 5.81 -4.12 -20.15
N MET A 28 4.50 -3.88 -20.05
CA MET A 28 3.96 -2.65 -19.46
C MET A 28 4.39 -2.37 -18.01
N PRO A 29 4.57 -3.36 -17.13
CA PRO A 29 5.12 -3.11 -15.78
C PRO A 29 6.45 -2.35 -15.79
N GLN A 30 7.32 -2.62 -16.78
CA GLN A 30 8.64 -1.99 -16.89
C GLN A 30 8.54 -0.52 -17.32
N LYS A 31 7.50 -0.18 -18.09
CA LYS A 31 7.23 1.17 -18.60
C LYS A 31 6.42 2.01 -17.61
N PHE A 32 5.67 1.36 -16.70
CA PHE A 32 4.66 2.00 -15.85
C PHE A 32 5.22 3.12 -14.95
N LEU A 33 6.32 2.88 -14.24
CA LEU A 33 6.88 3.91 -13.34
C LEU A 33 7.30 5.17 -14.11
N ARG A 34 7.90 5.00 -15.29
CA ARG A 34 8.28 6.14 -16.14
C ARG A 34 7.04 6.85 -16.68
N HIS A 35 6.00 6.10 -17.04
CA HIS A 35 4.72 6.66 -17.48
C HIS A 35 4.10 7.57 -16.41
N VAL A 36 4.00 7.10 -15.16
CA VAL A 36 3.45 7.88 -14.04
C VAL A 36 4.26 9.16 -13.79
N GLN A 37 5.60 9.08 -13.86
CA GLN A 37 6.46 10.25 -13.73
C GLN A 37 6.19 11.29 -14.81
N LEU A 38 6.13 10.87 -16.08
CA LEU A 38 5.85 11.76 -17.21
C LEU A 38 4.45 12.38 -17.08
N GLN A 39 3.44 11.61 -16.67
CA GLN A 39 2.09 12.12 -16.46
C GLN A 39 2.05 13.21 -15.38
N GLN A 40 2.76 13.00 -14.25
CA GLN A 40 2.88 14.01 -13.19
C GLN A 40 3.61 15.27 -13.66
N GLN A 41 4.70 15.13 -14.41
CA GLN A 41 5.44 16.24 -15.00
C GLN A 41 4.56 17.04 -15.98
N LEU A 42 3.79 16.36 -16.83
CA LEU A 42 2.87 17.01 -17.76
C LEU A 42 1.81 17.83 -17.00
N ILE A 43 1.17 17.24 -15.99
CA ILE A 43 0.17 17.93 -15.15
C ILE A 43 0.76 19.19 -14.50
N GLN A 44 1.99 19.11 -13.98
CA GLN A 44 2.66 20.25 -13.38
C GLN A 44 2.99 21.34 -14.41
N SER A 45 3.44 20.94 -15.60
CA SER A 45 3.77 21.84 -16.70
C SER A 45 2.55 22.59 -17.20
N VAL A 46 1.42 21.88 -17.39
CA VAL A 46 0.12 22.45 -17.75
C VAL A 46 -0.32 23.49 -16.72
N ARG A 47 -0.28 23.15 -15.42
CA ARG A 47 -0.66 24.08 -14.35
C ARG A 47 0.20 25.35 -14.31
N ALA A 48 1.45 25.24 -14.72
CA ALA A 48 2.40 26.34 -14.76
C ALA A 48 2.41 27.08 -16.11
N GLY A 49 1.67 26.64 -17.12
CA GLY A 49 1.66 27.23 -18.46
C GLY A 49 2.99 27.09 -19.21
N ARG A 50 3.81 26.07 -18.89
CA ARG A 50 5.13 25.87 -19.50
C ARG A 50 5.05 25.03 -20.76
N THR A 51 4.71 25.66 -21.88
CA THR A 51 4.44 24.98 -23.17
C THR A 51 5.62 24.17 -23.70
N ASP A 52 6.86 24.65 -23.55
CA ASP A 52 8.04 23.92 -24.01
C ASP A 52 8.27 22.62 -23.20
N GLU A 53 7.98 22.66 -21.90
CA GLU A 53 8.07 21.48 -21.05
C GLU A 53 6.94 20.49 -21.38
N MET A 54 5.73 20.99 -21.66
CA MET A 54 4.60 20.17 -22.12
C MET A 54 4.96 19.41 -23.40
N GLU A 55 5.56 20.08 -24.40
CA GLU A 55 5.98 19.42 -25.64
C GLU A 55 7.06 18.36 -25.37
N ARG A 56 8.12 18.71 -24.63
CA ARG A 56 9.21 17.78 -24.30
C ARG A 56 8.68 16.52 -23.60
N VAL A 57 7.86 16.70 -22.55
CA VAL A 57 7.29 15.59 -21.78
C VAL A 57 6.35 14.74 -22.65
N SER A 58 5.53 15.35 -23.49
CA SER A 58 4.65 14.63 -24.40
C SER A 58 5.43 13.82 -25.45
N ARG A 59 6.55 14.34 -25.99
CA ARG A 59 7.44 13.59 -26.89
C ARG A 59 8.08 12.40 -26.19
N GLU A 60 8.54 12.57 -24.95
CA GLU A 60 9.05 11.45 -24.14
C GLU A 60 7.98 10.40 -23.85
N GLY A 61 6.74 10.84 -23.61
CA GLY A 61 5.59 9.96 -23.44
C GLY A 61 5.27 9.15 -24.70
N VAL A 62 5.28 9.80 -25.87
CA VAL A 62 5.14 9.12 -27.17
C VAL A 62 6.30 8.16 -27.42
N ALA A 63 7.53 8.49 -27.04
CA ALA A 63 8.66 7.57 -27.18
C ALA A 63 8.53 6.34 -26.26
N LEU A 64 8.02 6.54 -25.04
CA LEU A 64 7.79 5.46 -24.07
C LEU A 64 6.63 4.54 -24.49
N LEU A 65 5.53 5.13 -24.97
CA LEU A 65 4.28 4.45 -25.34
C LEU A 65 3.81 4.92 -26.73
N PRO A 66 4.48 4.50 -27.82
CA PRO A 66 4.21 5.03 -29.17
C PRO A 66 2.83 4.70 -29.72
N GLN A 67 2.17 3.67 -29.16
CA GLN A 67 0.82 3.24 -29.52
C GLN A 67 -0.25 3.77 -28.57
N ASP A 68 0.11 4.56 -27.56
CA ASP A 68 -0.86 5.17 -26.67
C ASP A 68 -1.47 6.43 -27.33
N PRO A 69 -2.79 6.44 -27.60
CA PRO A 69 -3.43 7.57 -28.25
C PRO A 69 -3.41 8.84 -27.38
N THR A 70 -3.36 8.70 -26.05
CA THR A 70 -3.37 9.83 -25.11
C THR A 70 -2.08 10.62 -25.18
N TRP A 71 -0.91 9.98 -25.25
CA TRP A 71 0.37 10.68 -25.41
C TRP A 71 0.46 11.39 -26.76
N GLN A 72 -0.06 10.80 -27.83
CA GLN A 72 -0.12 11.44 -29.15
C GLN A 72 -1.08 12.65 -29.14
N TYR A 73 -2.23 12.53 -28.48
CA TYR A 73 -3.17 13.64 -28.31
C TYR A 73 -2.56 14.77 -27.46
N ASN A 74 -1.89 14.43 -26.36
CA ASN A 74 -1.21 15.39 -25.50
C ASN A 74 -0.07 16.12 -26.24
N LEU A 75 0.63 15.40 -27.14
CA LEU A 75 1.62 16.00 -28.03
C LEU A 75 0.97 16.97 -29.01
N ALA A 76 -0.16 16.61 -29.61
CA ALA A 76 -0.91 17.50 -30.49
C ALA A 76 -1.32 18.80 -29.79
N CYS A 77 -1.82 18.71 -28.55
CA CYS A 77 -2.20 19.84 -27.72
C CYS A 77 -1.00 20.75 -27.40
N ALA A 78 0.14 20.18 -27.02
CA ALA A 78 1.36 20.96 -26.76
C ALA A 78 1.88 21.67 -28.03
N LEU A 79 1.86 20.98 -29.19
CA LEU A 79 2.30 21.54 -30.47
C LEU A 79 1.35 22.61 -31.01
N ALA A 80 0.08 22.63 -30.59
CA ALA A 80 -0.89 23.62 -31.03
C ALA A 80 -0.51 25.07 -30.63
N TYR A 81 0.42 25.26 -29.69
CA TYR A 81 0.97 26.58 -29.32
C TYR A 81 2.05 27.09 -30.28
N ARG A 82 2.67 26.25 -31.11
CA ARG A 82 3.73 26.67 -32.06
C ARG A 82 3.14 27.45 -33.22
N ALA A 83 3.92 28.32 -33.86
CA ALA A 83 3.45 29.08 -35.03
C ALA A 83 3.08 28.15 -36.20
N ASP A 84 3.94 27.18 -36.50
CA ASP A 84 3.67 26.13 -37.48
C ASP A 84 2.80 25.02 -36.85
N LYS A 85 1.67 24.73 -37.50
CA LYS A 85 0.66 23.77 -37.02
C LYS A 85 0.79 22.38 -37.65
N ALA A 86 1.72 22.17 -38.58
CA ALA A 86 1.83 20.92 -39.32
C ALA A 86 2.04 19.70 -38.40
N GLU A 87 2.99 19.79 -37.46
CA GLU A 87 3.25 18.69 -36.51
C GLU A 87 2.06 18.45 -35.55
N SER A 88 1.34 19.51 -35.17
CA SER A 88 0.15 19.38 -34.30
C SER A 88 -0.97 18.60 -35.00
N PHE A 89 -1.23 18.90 -36.28
CA PHE A 89 -2.19 18.13 -37.08
C PHE A 89 -1.77 16.68 -37.27
N ALA A 90 -0.50 16.41 -37.55
CA ALA A 90 0.01 15.05 -37.70
C ALA A 90 -0.12 14.25 -36.39
N ALA A 91 0.19 14.85 -35.25
CA ALA A 91 0.01 14.22 -33.95
C ALA A 91 -1.47 13.95 -33.62
N LEU A 92 -2.37 14.90 -33.93
CA LEU A 92 -3.81 14.73 -33.72
C LEU A 92 -4.38 13.64 -34.62
N GLU A 93 -3.97 13.61 -35.89
CA GLU A 93 -4.35 12.55 -36.82
C GLU A 93 -3.89 11.18 -36.32
N ARG A 94 -2.64 11.09 -35.86
CA ARG A 94 -2.09 9.86 -35.29
C ARG A 94 -2.84 9.42 -34.04
N ALA A 95 -3.22 10.35 -33.16
CA ALA A 95 -4.03 10.07 -31.98
C ALA A 95 -5.41 9.48 -32.36
N ILE A 96 -6.06 10.04 -33.39
CA ILE A 96 -7.35 9.55 -33.91
C ILE A 96 -7.22 8.14 -34.49
N GLU A 97 -6.16 7.88 -35.25
CA GLU A 97 -5.88 6.56 -35.81
C GLU A 97 -5.71 5.50 -34.71
N LEU A 98 -4.97 5.86 -33.65
CA LEU A 98 -4.71 5.02 -32.48
C LEU A 98 -5.90 4.83 -31.54
N GLY A 99 -6.96 5.64 -31.67
CA GLY A 99 -8.21 5.43 -30.92
C GLY A 99 -8.76 6.64 -30.17
N PHE A 100 -8.08 7.79 -30.15
CA PHE A 100 -8.64 9.04 -29.59
C PHE A 100 -9.72 9.60 -30.51
N ARG A 101 -10.92 9.02 -30.46
CA ARG A 101 -12.01 9.23 -31.44
C ARG A 101 -13.25 9.87 -30.81
N ASP A 102 -13.09 10.65 -29.74
CA ASP A 102 -14.17 11.46 -29.16
C ASP A 102 -14.18 12.85 -29.82
N PRO A 103 -15.11 13.12 -30.74
CA PRO A 103 -15.16 14.39 -31.46
C PRO A 103 -15.59 15.55 -30.55
N ALA A 104 -16.33 15.29 -29.47
CA ALA A 104 -16.73 16.32 -28.52
C ALA A 104 -15.54 16.73 -27.64
N ALA A 105 -14.72 15.77 -27.21
CA ALA A 105 -13.46 16.05 -26.54
C ALA A 105 -12.54 16.91 -27.41
N ILE A 106 -12.31 16.50 -28.66
CA ILE A 106 -11.43 17.23 -29.60
C ILE A 106 -11.93 18.66 -29.86
N ARG A 107 -13.23 18.85 -30.12
CA ARG A 107 -13.81 20.18 -30.42
C ARG A 107 -13.75 21.16 -29.25
N ASN A 108 -13.96 20.66 -28.03
CA ASN A 108 -14.10 21.50 -26.84
C ASN A 108 -12.76 21.72 -26.11
N ASP A 109 -11.68 21.14 -26.61
CA ASP A 109 -10.35 21.32 -26.02
C ASP A 109 -9.83 22.74 -26.27
N SER A 110 -9.58 23.46 -25.18
CA SER A 110 -9.07 24.83 -25.20
C SER A 110 -7.70 24.94 -25.86
N ASP A 111 -6.90 23.89 -25.76
CA ASP A 111 -5.50 23.92 -26.20
C ASP A 111 -5.41 23.73 -27.72
N LEU A 112 -6.43 23.10 -28.31
CA LEU A 112 -6.59 22.98 -29.76
C LEU A 112 -7.32 24.17 -30.39
N LYS A 113 -7.72 25.19 -29.63
CA LYS A 113 -8.48 26.34 -30.14
C LYS A 113 -7.79 27.06 -31.31
N GLN A 114 -6.45 27.09 -31.32
CA GLN A 114 -5.68 27.70 -32.41
C GLN A 114 -5.80 26.93 -33.73
N LEU A 115 -6.18 25.66 -33.69
CA LEU A 115 -6.41 24.82 -34.87
C LEU A 115 -7.85 24.94 -35.39
N ALA A 116 -8.82 25.29 -34.54
CA ALA A 116 -10.24 25.21 -34.83
C ALA A 116 -10.70 26.04 -36.05
N ALA A 117 -10.00 27.13 -36.38
CA ALA A 117 -10.30 27.97 -37.54
C ALA A 117 -9.77 27.40 -38.88
N LEU A 118 -8.96 26.34 -38.85
CA LEU A 118 -8.29 25.78 -40.01
C LEU A 118 -9.10 24.60 -40.60
N PRO A 119 -9.25 24.50 -41.94
CA PRO A 119 -10.03 23.44 -42.58
C PRO A 119 -9.56 22.02 -42.23
N GLN A 120 -8.25 21.83 -42.02
CA GLN A 120 -7.68 20.55 -41.62
C GLN A 120 -8.26 20.04 -40.29
N PHE A 121 -8.54 20.93 -39.34
CA PHE A 121 -9.12 20.55 -38.06
C PHE A 121 -10.53 19.97 -38.23
N ALA A 122 -11.37 20.61 -39.06
CA ALA A 122 -12.71 20.11 -39.36
C ALA A 122 -12.66 18.72 -40.03
N ALA A 123 -11.68 18.49 -40.92
CA ALA A 123 -11.46 17.19 -41.55
C ALA A 123 -11.06 16.11 -40.53
N LEU A 124 -10.17 16.41 -39.58
CA LEU A 124 -9.78 15.47 -38.53
C LEU A 124 -10.92 15.16 -37.56
N VAL A 125 -11.74 16.14 -37.20
CA VAL A 125 -12.94 15.92 -36.40
C VAL A 125 -13.94 15.01 -37.14
N ALA A 126 -14.16 15.24 -38.43
CA ALA A 126 -15.00 14.35 -39.26
C ALA A 126 -14.40 12.93 -39.36
N LYS A 127 -13.07 12.81 -39.47
CA LYS A 127 -12.36 11.52 -39.40
C LYS A 127 -12.63 10.82 -38.07
N ALA A 128 -12.50 11.51 -36.94
CA ALA A 128 -12.80 10.98 -35.61
C ALA A 128 -14.25 10.49 -35.49
N GLU A 129 -15.23 11.28 -35.95
CA GLU A 129 -16.65 10.90 -36.01
C GLU A 129 -16.87 9.63 -36.83
N SER A 130 -16.26 9.56 -38.03
CA SER A 130 -16.41 8.41 -38.92
C SER A 130 -15.81 7.12 -38.33
N LEU A 131 -14.86 7.23 -37.41
CA LEU A 131 -14.15 6.12 -36.78
C LEU A 131 -14.64 5.81 -35.37
N GLN A 132 -15.50 6.65 -34.79
CA GLN A 132 -16.01 6.48 -33.43
C GLN A 132 -16.71 5.13 -33.27
N GLY A 133 -16.39 4.40 -32.20
CA GLY A 133 -16.92 3.06 -31.92
C GLY A 133 -16.40 1.94 -32.83
N LYS A 134 -15.63 2.24 -33.89
CA LYS A 134 -15.00 1.22 -34.74
C LYS A 134 -13.71 0.70 -34.11
N PRO A 135 -13.36 -0.58 -34.28
CA PRO A 135 -12.06 -1.11 -33.87
C PRO A 135 -10.89 -0.33 -34.50
N VAL A 136 -9.74 -0.31 -33.82
CA VAL A 136 -8.50 0.21 -34.38
C VAL A 136 -7.93 -0.82 -35.35
N ALA A 137 -7.64 -0.42 -36.58
CA ALA A 137 -7.12 -1.32 -37.59
C ALA A 137 -5.77 -1.90 -37.14
N GLY A 138 -5.63 -3.22 -37.25
CA GLY A 138 -4.47 -3.96 -36.76
C GLY A 138 -4.64 -4.51 -35.35
N ALA A 139 -5.51 -3.92 -34.50
CA ALA A 139 -5.59 -4.18 -33.05
C ALA A 139 -5.85 -5.62 -32.68
N PRO A 140 -5.05 -6.24 -31.78
CA PRO A 140 -5.42 -7.53 -31.27
C PRO A 140 -6.73 -7.31 -30.53
N GLN A 141 -7.72 -8.12 -30.89
CA GLN A 141 -8.97 -8.13 -30.17
C GLN A 141 -8.71 -8.75 -28.81
N ILE A 142 -8.81 -7.93 -27.78
CA ILE A 142 -8.74 -8.40 -26.40
C ILE A 142 -10.14 -8.74 -25.94
N GLY A 143 -10.33 -9.97 -25.47
CA GLY A 143 -11.64 -10.46 -25.06
C GLY A 143 -11.53 -11.54 -23.99
N PRO A 144 -12.64 -11.87 -23.32
CA PRO A 144 -12.63 -12.93 -22.31
C PRO A 144 -12.39 -14.29 -22.95
N SER A 145 -11.43 -15.05 -22.43
CA SER A 145 -11.28 -16.47 -22.80
C SER A 145 -12.39 -17.28 -22.12
N THR A 146 -13.09 -18.12 -22.89
CA THR A 146 -14.08 -19.05 -22.31
C THR A 146 -13.33 -20.19 -21.64
N VAL A 147 -13.59 -20.40 -20.35
CA VAL A 147 -12.93 -21.44 -19.55
C VAL A 147 -14.00 -22.27 -18.84
N PHE A 148 -13.84 -23.58 -18.87
CA PHE A 148 -14.70 -24.47 -18.07
C PHE A 148 -14.19 -24.56 -16.64
N THR A 149 -15.08 -24.38 -15.65
CA THR A 149 -14.72 -24.42 -14.23
C THR A 149 -14.02 -25.72 -13.87
N GLY A 150 -12.95 -25.65 -13.08
CA GLY A 150 -12.12 -26.80 -12.72
C GLY A 150 -11.00 -27.12 -13.71
N HIS A 151 -11.03 -26.54 -14.92
CA HIS A 151 -9.95 -26.69 -15.91
C HIS A 151 -9.00 -25.49 -15.89
N PRO A 152 -7.77 -25.62 -16.41
CA PRO A 152 -6.83 -24.50 -16.47
C PRO A 152 -7.36 -23.28 -17.22
N ALA A 153 -7.30 -22.12 -16.57
CA ALA A 153 -7.56 -20.80 -17.16
C ALA A 153 -6.23 -20.15 -17.55
N GLU A 154 -5.92 -20.08 -18.84
CA GLU A 154 -4.63 -19.58 -19.30
C GLU A 154 -4.60 -18.06 -19.50
N ILE A 155 -3.59 -17.40 -18.94
CA ILE A 155 -3.27 -15.98 -19.18
C ILE A 155 -2.42 -15.84 -20.45
N HIS A 156 -2.87 -15.00 -21.39
CA HIS A 156 -2.18 -14.69 -22.64
C HIS A 156 -2.48 -13.25 -23.10
N GLY A 157 -1.73 -12.73 -24.08
CA GLY A 157 -1.88 -11.33 -24.53
C GLY A 157 -3.29 -10.97 -25.02
N SER A 158 -4.03 -11.90 -25.63
CA SER A 158 -5.39 -11.64 -26.14
C SER A 158 -6.52 -11.66 -25.10
N ASN A 159 -6.24 -11.99 -23.82
CA ASN A 159 -7.24 -11.87 -22.74
C ASN A 159 -6.81 -10.95 -21.60
N THR A 160 -5.68 -10.26 -21.77
CA THR A 160 -5.06 -9.47 -20.70
C THR A 160 -4.78 -8.05 -21.19
N VAL A 161 -5.17 -7.07 -20.38
CA VAL A 161 -4.81 -5.67 -20.57
C VAL A 161 -3.92 -5.19 -19.43
N TRP A 162 -3.16 -4.11 -19.66
CA TRP A 162 -2.55 -3.34 -18.59
C TRP A 162 -3.47 -2.20 -18.18
N ASP A 163 -3.81 -2.14 -16.90
CA ASP A 163 -4.58 -1.05 -16.32
C ASP A 163 -3.62 0.00 -15.77
N PHE A 164 -3.49 1.13 -16.48
CA PHE A 164 -2.59 2.23 -16.09
C PHE A 164 -3.04 2.95 -14.82
N ASP A 165 -4.33 2.95 -14.48
CA ASP A 165 -4.81 3.57 -13.24
C ASP A 165 -4.50 2.67 -12.03
N ALA A 166 -4.69 1.37 -12.22
CA ALA A 166 -4.45 0.35 -11.21
C ALA A 166 -2.97 -0.04 -11.07
N GLY A 167 -2.15 0.18 -12.11
CA GLY A 167 -0.74 -0.21 -12.14
C GLY A 167 -0.55 -1.73 -12.15
N CYS A 168 -1.49 -2.47 -12.75
CA CYS A 168 -1.49 -3.92 -12.77
C CYS A 168 -2.19 -4.46 -14.03
N PHE A 169 -2.06 -5.75 -14.30
CA PHE A 169 -2.83 -6.42 -15.33
C PHE A 169 -4.31 -6.52 -14.94
N LYS A 170 -5.16 -6.64 -15.95
CA LYS A 170 -6.53 -7.14 -15.81
C LYS A 170 -6.74 -8.25 -16.82
N THR A 171 -7.06 -9.45 -16.34
CA THR A 171 -7.28 -10.62 -17.19
C THR A 171 -8.75 -11.00 -17.20
N LEU A 172 -9.26 -11.30 -18.40
CA LEU A 172 -10.67 -11.53 -18.67
C LEU A 172 -10.93 -13.02 -18.91
N PHE A 173 -11.74 -13.61 -18.04
CA PHE A 173 -12.24 -14.98 -18.19
C PHE A 173 -13.77 -15.01 -18.19
N ALA A 174 -14.34 -15.82 -19.05
CA ALA A 174 -15.75 -16.19 -19.04
C ALA A 174 -15.89 -17.64 -18.56
N LEU A 175 -16.13 -17.82 -17.26
CA LEU A 175 -16.24 -19.14 -16.66
C LEU A 175 -17.59 -19.81 -17.01
N ARG A 176 -17.55 -21.09 -17.37
CA ARG A 176 -18.70 -21.92 -17.72
C ARG A 176 -18.65 -23.25 -16.97
N ASN A 177 -19.78 -23.80 -16.57
CA ASN A 177 -19.83 -25.15 -16.01
C ASN A 177 -19.96 -26.16 -17.16
N ALA A 178 -19.01 -27.10 -17.28
CA ALA A 178 -18.96 -28.04 -18.40
C ALA A 178 -20.14 -29.01 -18.45
N GLU A 179 -20.57 -29.51 -17.28
CA GLU A 179 -21.52 -30.63 -17.22
C GLU A 179 -22.96 -30.21 -16.91
N LEU A 180 -23.26 -28.91 -16.72
CA LEU A 180 -24.58 -28.38 -16.29
C LEU A 180 -25.21 -29.16 -15.10
N LYS A 181 -24.40 -29.85 -14.29
CA LYS A 181 -24.85 -30.59 -13.10
C LYS A 181 -25.07 -29.63 -11.94
N LYS A 182 -25.98 -30.02 -11.04
CA LYS A 182 -26.13 -29.42 -9.72
C LYS A 182 -24.89 -29.66 -8.86
N ILE A 183 -24.66 -28.78 -7.88
CA ILE A 183 -23.52 -28.88 -6.96
C ILE A 183 -23.52 -30.20 -6.18
N SER A 184 -24.70 -30.72 -5.83
CA SER A 184 -24.90 -32.00 -5.16
C SER A 184 -24.21 -33.17 -5.86
N ALA A 185 -24.13 -33.15 -7.19
CA ALA A 185 -23.44 -34.19 -7.97
C ALA A 185 -21.91 -34.22 -7.77
N TYR A 186 -21.33 -33.16 -7.18
CA TYR A 186 -19.89 -33.04 -6.92
C TYR A 186 -19.53 -33.23 -5.44
N ALA A 187 -20.52 -33.45 -4.56
CA ALA A 187 -20.28 -33.60 -3.12
C ALA A 187 -19.27 -34.73 -2.84
N ASP A 188 -19.45 -35.89 -3.47
CA ASP A 188 -18.56 -37.05 -3.32
C ASP A 188 -17.15 -36.83 -3.89
N SER A 189 -16.90 -35.75 -4.62
CA SER A 189 -15.57 -35.37 -5.14
C SER A 189 -14.83 -34.41 -4.22
N TYR A 190 -15.50 -33.74 -3.28
CA TYR A 190 -14.85 -32.81 -2.35
C TYR A 190 -13.90 -33.55 -1.40
N ARG A 191 -12.60 -33.20 -1.38
CA ARG A 191 -11.57 -33.81 -0.51
C ARG A 191 -10.85 -32.78 0.37
N GLY A 192 -11.24 -31.51 0.32
CA GLY A 192 -10.66 -30.45 1.16
C GLY A 192 -10.96 -30.61 2.66
N PRO A 193 -10.42 -29.71 3.51
CA PRO A 193 -10.72 -29.69 4.93
C PRO A 193 -12.21 -29.57 5.24
N ALA A 194 -12.61 -30.02 6.44
CA ALA A 194 -14.01 -30.03 6.90
C ALA A 194 -14.97 -30.75 5.92
N SER A 195 -14.46 -31.74 5.18
CA SER A 195 -15.23 -32.48 4.17
C SER A 195 -16.51 -33.12 4.70
N GLY A 196 -16.52 -33.61 5.94
CA GLY A 196 -17.71 -34.22 6.54
C GLY A 196 -18.94 -33.30 6.51
N VAL A 197 -18.78 -32.02 6.88
CA VAL A 197 -19.89 -31.05 6.89
C VAL A 197 -20.15 -30.45 5.51
N ILE A 198 -19.10 -30.11 4.76
CA ILE A 198 -19.24 -29.45 3.45
C ILE A 198 -19.90 -30.38 2.44
N ARG A 199 -19.56 -31.68 2.43
CA ARG A 199 -20.22 -32.65 1.54
C ARG A 199 -21.72 -32.71 1.82
N GLY A 200 -22.13 -32.75 3.08
CA GLY A 200 -23.55 -32.71 3.46
C GLY A 200 -24.23 -31.46 2.91
N TRP A 201 -23.63 -30.28 3.11
CA TRP A 201 -24.19 -29.02 2.59
C TRP A 201 -24.20 -28.94 1.06
N MET A 202 -23.22 -29.53 0.37
CA MET A 202 -23.23 -29.64 -1.09
C MET A 202 -24.35 -30.56 -1.57
N THR A 203 -24.55 -31.71 -0.93
CA THR A 203 -25.66 -32.65 -1.22
C THR A 203 -27.01 -31.96 -1.07
N ASP A 204 -27.17 -31.16 -0.01
CA ASP A 204 -28.38 -30.39 0.27
C ASP A 204 -28.54 -29.13 -0.61
N GLU A 205 -27.59 -28.84 -1.50
CA GLU A 205 -27.52 -27.61 -2.31
C GLU A 205 -27.45 -26.31 -1.48
N ARG A 206 -26.97 -26.39 -0.23
CA ARG A 206 -26.80 -25.25 0.69
C ARG A 206 -25.37 -24.71 0.75
N ALA A 207 -24.44 -25.26 -0.03
CA ALA A 207 -23.08 -24.78 -0.18
C ALA A 207 -22.80 -24.43 -1.66
N SER A 208 -22.04 -23.36 -1.91
CA SER A 208 -21.72 -22.91 -3.27
C SER A 208 -20.68 -23.79 -3.98
N GLY A 209 -19.88 -24.57 -3.22
CA GLY A 209 -18.66 -25.15 -3.74
C GLY A 209 -17.69 -24.06 -4.24
N ASN A 210 -16.69 -24.46 -5.03
CA ASN A 210 -15.70 -23.54 -5.60
C ASN A 210 -15.97 -23.17 -7.08
N PHE A 211 -17.18 -23.44 -7.57
CA PHE A 211 -17.57 -23.08 -8.93
C PHE A 211 -17.56 -21.57 -9.11
N GLY A 212 -16.76 -21.09 -10.07
CA GLY A 212 -16.57 -19.67 -10.33
C GLY A 212 -15.38 -19.04 -9.60
N ASP A 213 -14.66 -19.80 -8.76
CA ASP A 213 -13.45 -19.35 -8.09
C ASP A 213 -12.20 -19.69 -8.90
N LEU A 214 -11.17 -18.84 -8.78
CA LEU A 214 -9.86 -19.06 -9.35
C LEU A 214 -8.83 -19.41 -8.27
N TYR A 215 -7.89 -20.28 -8.63
CA TYR A 215 -6.65 -20.49 -7.87
C TYR A 215 -5.46 -19.94 -8.65
N VAL A 216 -4.68 -19.03 -8.07
CA VAL A 216 -3.56 -18.35 -8.74
C VAL A 216 -2.25 -18.59 -8.00
N ASN A 217 -1.33 -19.32 -8.61
CA ASN A 217 -0.02 -19.55 -8.05
C ASN A 217 1.04 -18.62 -8.69
N ARG A 218 1.84 -17.95 -7.86
CA ARG A 218 2.89 -17.03 -8.31
C ARG A 218 4.29 -17.33 -7.76
N ASP A 219 4.60 -18.61 -7.60
CA ASP A 219 5.91 -19.09 -7.19
C ASP A 219 6.41 -20.24 -8.06
N ASP A 220 5.92 -20.28 -9.32
CA ASP A 220 6.15 -21.34 -10.31
C ASP A 220 5.79 -22.76 -9.85
N GLY A 221 4.92 -22.84 -8.85
CA GLY A 221 4.42 -24.09 -8.31
C GLY A 221 5.18 -24.62 -7.11
N HIS A 222 5.96 -23.78 -6.47
CA HIS A 222 6.72 -24.15 -5.28
C HIS A 222 5.79 -24.57 -4.13
N SER A 223 4.74 -23.80 -3.81
CA SER A 223 3.77 -24.14 -2.76
C SER A 223 2.34 -24.25 -3.31
N ARG A 224 2.06 -25.23 -4.18
CA ARG A 224 0.72 -25.34 -4.79
C ARG A 224 -0.36 -25.86 -3.84
N LEU A 225 -1.54 -25.22 -3.88
CA LEU A 225 -2.80 -25.82 -3.45
C LEU A 225 -3.14 -27.01 -4.36
N ASP A 226 -3.55 -28.13 -3.77
CA ASP A 226 -4.09 -29.26 -4.53
C ASP A 226 -5.53 -28.98 -4.92
N VAL A 227 -5.70 -28.36 -6.08
CA VAL A 227 -7.02 -27.94 -6.60
C VAL A 227 -7.97 -29.11 -6.82
N THR A 228 -7.47 -30.34 -6.97
CA THR A 228 -8.32 -31.53 -7.15
C THR A 228 -9.15 -31.85 -5.92
N ASN A 229 -8.74 -31.35 -4.74
CA ASN A 229 -9.51 -31.49 -3.52
C ASN A 229 -10.75 -30.59 -3.46
N PHE A 230 -10.86 -29.62 -4.38
CA PHE A 230 -11.87 -28.55 -4.38
C PHE A 230 -12.63 -28.53 -5.71
N PRO A 231 -13.71 -29.32 -5.87
CA PRO A 231 -14.48 -29.38 -7.12
C PRO A 231 -14.97 -28.00 -7.56
N GLY A 232 -14.71 -27.68 -8.83
CA GLY A 232 -15.05 -26.41 -9.46
C GLY A 232 -13.98 -25.32 -9.36
N LEU A 233 -12.96 -25.48 -8.50
CA LEU A 233 -11.86 -24.52 -8.36
C LEU A 233 -10.99 -24.51 -9.61
N THR A 234 -10.86 -23.36 -10.26
CA THR A 234 -10.25 -23.25 -11.59
C THR A 234 -8.80 -22.76 -11.46
N PRO A 235 -7.78 -23.60 -11.74
CA PRO A 235 -6.39 -23.17 -11.65
C PRO A 235 -6.04 -22.20 -12.79
N VAL A 236 -5.37 -21.10 -12.46
CA VAL A 236 -4.83 -20.15 -13.44
C VAL A 236 -3.43 -20.58 -13.84
N VAL A 237 -3.18 -20.63 -15.15
CA VAL A 237 -1.88 -20.95 -15.74
C VAL A 237 -1.43 -19.79 -16.64
N TYR A 238 -0.14 -19.77 -16.96
CA TYR A 238 0.48 -18.67 -17.71
C TYR A 238 1.03 -19.21 -19.03
N GLY A 239 0.59 -18.61 -20.14
CA GLY A 239 1.13 -18.89 -21.46
C GLY A 239 2.58 -18.45 -21.59
N GLU A 240 3.23 -18.89 -22.68
CA GLU A 240 4.67 -18.70 -22.92
C GLU A 240 5.11 -17.23 -22.84
N GLU A 241 4.37 -16.33 -23.48
CA GLU A 241 4.64 -14.89 -23.50
C GLU A 241 4.63 -14.27 -22.08
N ALA A 242 3.63 -14.63 -21.27
CA ALA A 242 3.52 -14.15 -19.90
C ALA A 242 4.64 -14.71 -19.02
N ARG A 243 5.05 -15.97 -19.25
CA ARG A 243 6.16 -16.61 -18.54
C ARG A 243 7.51 -15.97 -18.87
N ALA A 244 7.77 -15.66 -20.14
CA ALA A 244 8.99 -14.98 -20.58
C ALA A 244 9.18 -13.64 -19.85
N HIS A 245 8.09 -12.95 -19.54
CA HIS A 245 8.08 -11.68 -18.78
C HIS A 245 7.94 -11.85 -17.26
N LYS A 246 8.04 -13.08 -16.75
CA LYS A 246 7.93 -13.41 -15.31
C LYS A 246 6.62 -12.96 -14.67
N ALA A 247 5.53 -12.88 -15.44
CA ALA A 247 4.21 -12.50 -14.93
C ALA A 247 3.63 -13.51 -13.91
N HIS A 248 4.23 -14.70 -13.81
CA HIS A 248 3.85 -15.81 -12.92
C HIS A 248 4.65 -15.86 -11.61
N LEU A 249 5.42 -14.81 -11.28
CA LEU A 249 6.28 -14.78 -10.09
C LEU A 249 5.96 -13.59 -9.18
N SER A 250 6.30 -13.73 -7.89
CA SER A 250 6.24 -12.67 -6.88
C SER A 250 4.82 -12.19 -6.54
N LEU A 251 4.72 -10.97 -5.99
CA LEU A 251 3.48 -10.31 -5.60
C LEU A 251 2.41 -10.32 -6.71
N PRO A 252 1.12 -10.36 -6.34
CA PRO A 252 0.03 -10.29 -7.29
C PRO A 252 0.10 -9.04 -8.13
N ASN A 253 -0.05 -9.23 -9.44
CA ASN A 253 -0.03 -8.14 -10.40
C ASN A 253 -1.23 -8.18 -11.36
N THR A 254 -2.29 -8.94 -11.03
CA THR A 254 -3.45 -9.13 -11.93
C THR A 254 -4.77 -8.99 -11.18
N LEU A 255 -5.66 -8.17 -11.72
CA LEU A 255 -7.07 -8.10 -11.35
C LEU A 255 -7.89 -9.10 -12.19
N PHE A 256 -8.70 -9.91 -11.51
CA PHE A 256 -9.64 -10.86 -12.10
C PHE A 256 -11.08 -10.42 -11.82
N GLY A 257 -12.02 -10.80 -12.68
CA GLY A 257 -13.44 -10.56 -12.42
C GLY A 257 -14.06 -11.55 -11.42
N GLN A 258 -13.30 -12.57 -11.05
CA GLN A 258 -13.71 -13.70 -10.21
C GLN A 258 -13.04 -13.63 -8.83
N PRO A 259 -13.64 -14.25 -7.80
CA PRO A 259 -12.94 -14.53 -6.55
C PRO A 259 -11.65 -15.32 -6.77
N VAL A 260 -10.60 -14.99 -6.02
CA VAL A 260 -9.28 -15.63 -6.15
C VAL A 260 -8.77 -16.08 -4.79
N ILE A 261 -8.20 -17.28 -4.77
CA ILE A 261 -7.25 -17.74 -3.76
C ILE A 261 -5.88 -17.77 -4.44
N GLY A 262 -4.94 -16.95 -3.96
CA GLY A 262 -3.64 -16.83 -4.59
C GLY A 262 -2.48 -16.92 -3.60
N ASN A 263 -1.33 -17.44 -4.04
CA ASN A 263 -0.16 -17.50 -3.18
C ASN A 263 1.16 -17.28 -3.92
N SER A 264 2.18 -16.91 -3.14
CA SER A 264 3.56 -16.88 -3.60
C SER A 264 4.48 -17.16 -2.40
N SER A 265 5.05 -18.37 -2.34
CA SER A 265 6.06 -18.74 -1.34
C SER A 265 7.48 -18.32 -1.76
N MET A 266 7.63 -17.13 -2.35
CA MET A 266 8.94 -16.55 -2.67
C MET A 266 9.40 -15.60 -1.55
N SER A 267 10.71 -15.34 -1.49
CA SER A 267 11.32 -14.35 -0.60
C SER A 267 12.61 -13.81 -1.20
N MET A 268 13.02 -12.62 -0.75
CA MET A 268 14.34 -12.08 -1.05
C MET A 268 15.28 -12.58 0.04
N VAL A 269 16.13 -13.56 -0.27
CA VAL A 269 16.91 -14.31 0.73
C VAL A 269 18.37 -13.87 0.89
N SER A 270 18.84 -12.95 0.04
CA SER A 270 20.24 -12.54 0.00
C SER A 270 20.41 -11.02 -0.09
N GLY A 271 21.61 -10.56 0.26
CA GLY A 271 21.94 -9.14 0.32
C GLY A 271 21.31 -8.42 1.51
N PRO A 272 21.59 -7.13 1.68
CA PRO A 272 21.11 -6.37 2.84
C PRO A 272 19.63 -6.02 2.77
N LEU A 273 18.98 -6.23 1.61
CA LEU A 273 17.57 -5.96 1.39
C LEU A 273 16.72 -7.24 1.47
N TRP A 274 17.23 -8.31 2.08
CA TRP A 274 16.47 -9.53 2.32
C TRP A 274 15.15 -9.22 3.05
N ARG A 275 14.09 -9.95 2.71
CA ARG A 275 12.72 -9.82 3.25
C ARG A 275 11.78 -10.85 2.65
N SER A 276 10.71 -11.17 3.37
CA SER A 276 9.54 -11.80 2.79
C SER A 276 8.76 -10.83 1.90
N LEU A 277 7.93 -11.39 1.01
CA LEU A 277 7.01 -10.62 0.19
C LEU A 277 6.06 -9.71 0.99
N PRO A 278 5.41 -10.15 2.09
CA PRO A 278 4.53 -9.26 2.84
C PRO A 278 5.31 -8.09 3.47
N ARG A 279 6.56 -8.29 3.94
CA ARG A 279 7.37 -7.17 4.44
C ARG A 279 7.78 -6.24 3.30
N ALA A 280 8.05 -6.76 2.11
CA ALA A 280 8.26 -5.94 0.91
C ALA A 280 7.05 -5.05 0.60
N VAL A 281 5.82 -5.56 0.75
CA VAL A 281 4.59 -4.76 0.54
C VAL A 281 4.54 -3.57 1.50
N VAL A 282 4.73 -3.79 2.81
CA VAL A 282 4.57 -2.72 3.81
C VAL A 282 5.78 -1.81 3.98
N THR A 283 6.89 -2.07 3.29
CA THR A 283 8.09 -1.21 3.31
C THR A 283 8.24 -0.37 2.03
N ASP A 284 7.35 -0.59 1.05
CA ASP A 284 7.27 0.13 -0.21
C ASP A 284 6.16 1.22 -0.18
N PRO A 285 6.37 2.40 -0.77
CA PRO A 285 5.38 3.48 -0.75
C PRO A 285 4.14 3.25 -1.65
N PHE A 286 4.17 2.31 -2.59
CA PHE A 286 3.11 2.08 -3.57
C PHE A 286 2.41 0.72 -3.43
N GLN A 287 3.15 -0.35 -3.06
CA GLN A 287 2.60 -1.70 -2.93
C GLN A 287 1.40 -1.84 -1.97
N PRO A 288 1.28 -1.09 -0.85
CA PRO A 288 0.10 -1.17 0.01
C PRO A 288 -1.19 -0.78 -0.72
N LEU A 289 -1.12 0.18 -1.65
CA LEU A 289 -2.27 0.57 -2.47
C LEU A 289 -2.63 -0.51 -3.49
N ALA A 290 -1.63 -1.20 -4.07
CA ALA A 290 -1.87 -2.35 -4.95
C ALA A 290 -2.52 -3.51 -4.18
N ALA A 291 -2.00 -3.84 -2.98
CA ALA A 291 -2.58 -4.86 -2.11
C ALA A 291 -4.02 -4.53 -1.70
N PHE A 292 -4.32 -3.26 -1.40
CA PHE A 292 -5.68 -2.77 -1.17
C PHE A 292 -6.62 -3.03 -2.36
N ARG A 293 -6.17 -2.75 -3.59
CA ARG A 293 -6.95 -2.96 -4.82
C ARG A 293 -7.25 -4.44 -5.04
N ILE A 294 -6.23 -5.30 -4.86
CA ILE A 294 -6.35 -6.76 -4.95
C ILE A 294 -7.35 -7.28 -3.91
N TYR A 295 -7.25 -6.80 -2.67
CA TYR A 295 -8.14 -7.18 -1.57
C TYR A 295 -9.61 -6.83 -1.85
N LEU A 296 -9.91 -5.60 -2.29
CA LEU A 296 -11.28 -5.23 -2.67
C LEU A 296 -11.76 -5.90 -3.96
N ASN A 297 -10.86 -6.45 -4.77
CA ASN A 297 -11.23 -7.20 -5.95
C ASN A 297 -11.50 -8.69 -5.66
N ASN A 298 -11.88 -9.01 -4.41
CA ASN A 298 -12.22 -10.36 -3.90
C ASN A 298 -11.09 -11.38 -4.04
N GLN A 299 -9.83 -10.95 -3.91
CA GLN A 299 -8.68 -11.84 -3.99
C GLN A 299 -8.01 -11.99 -2.63
N CYS A 300 -7.89 -13.22 -2.15
CA CYS A 300 -7.22 -13.56 -0.90
C CYS A 300 -5.81 -14.08 -1.21
N TRP A 301 -4.79 -13.44 -0.64
CA TRP A 301 -3.39 -13.79 -0.90
C TRP A 301 -2.68 -14.31 0.35
N PHE A 302 -1.82 -15.31 0.16
CA PHE A 302 -1.11 -16.01 1.21
C PHE A 302 0.39 -15.98 0.98
N TYR A 303 1.14 -15.71 2.04
CA TYR A 303 2.60 -15.67 2.05
C TYR A 303 3.14 -16.29 3.34
N PRO A 304 4.29 -16.98 3.30
CA PRO A 304 5.06 -17.27 4.50
C PRO A 304 5.76 -16.00 5.03
N GLU A 305 5.96 -15.93 6.35
CA GLU A 305 6.71 -14.83 6.97
C GLU A 305 8.20 -14.86 6.66
N HIS A 306 8.77 -16.06 6.47
CA HIS A 306 10.16 -16.34 6.16
C HIS A 306 11.20 -15.39 6.82
N LYS A 307 11.51 -15.66 8.09
CA LYS A 307 12.55 -14.96 8.90
C LYS A 307 12.26 -13.49 9.24
N ASP A 308 11.04 -13.03 9.03
CA ASP A 308 10.62 -11.68 9.43
C ASP A 308 9.89 -11.66 10.78
N HIS A 309 9.57 -12.84 11.32
CA HIS A 309 8.86 -13.01 12.58
C HIS A 309 9.36 -14.26 13.32
N ASP A 310 10.56 -14.15 13.90
CA ASP A 310 11.23 -15.24 14.61
C ASP A 310 11.94 -14.77 15.88
N SER A 311 12.43 -15.72 16.70
CA SER A 311 13.08 -15.41 17.97
C SER A 311 14.44 -14.73 17.82
N GLU A 312 15.09 -14.84 16.66
CA GLU A 312 16.43 -14.28 16.41
C GLU A 312 16.34 -12.77 16.14
N THR A 313 15.39 -12.37 15.29
CA THR A 313 15.25 -10.99 14.81
C THR A 313 14.04 -10.26 15.39
N GLY A 314 13.10 -10.99 15.99
CA GLY A 314 11.84 -10.46 16.49
C GLY A 314 10.80 -10.27 15.38
N ASP A 315 9.87 -9.35 15.60
CA ASP A 315 8.86 -8.91 14.64
C ASP A 315 9.39 -7.74 13.81
N LEU A 316 9.70 -8.00 12.54
CA LEU A 316 10.27 -7.04 11.60
C LEU A 316 9.23 -6.30 10.75
N TYR A 317 7.93 -6.58 10.93
CA TYR A 317 6.88 -5.94 10.16
C TYR A 317 6.59 -4.52 10.70
N PRO A 318 6.78 -3.45 9.91
CA PRO A 318 6.50 -2.10 10.36
C PRO A 318 5.01 -1.78 10.44
N ALA A 319 4.16 -2.59 9.82
CA ALA A 319 2.72 -2.40 9.80
C ALA A 319 1.98 -3.74 9.73
N ASN A 320 0.82 -3.79 10.38
CA ASN A 320 -0.15 -4.86 10.20
C ASN A 320 -1.21 -4.40 9.17
N THR A 321 -1.69 -5.31 8.32
CA THR A 321 -2.70 -4.99 7.29
C THR A 321 -3.68 -6.15 7.10
N PRO A 322 -4.93 -5.89 6.66
CA PRO A 322 -5.90 -6.95 6.38
C PRO A 322 -5.78 -7.51 4.95
N TYR A 323 -4.79 -7.08 4.16
CA TYR A 323 -4.79 -7.32 2.70
C TYR A 323 -4.40 -8.73 2.28
N TYR A 324 -3.75 -9.47 3.16
CA TYR A 324 -3.27 -10.83 2.92
C TYR A 324 -3.14 -11.58 4.24
N VAL A 325 -2.84 -12.87 4.16
CA VAL A 325 -2.54 -13.70 5.32
C VAL A 325 -1.05 -14.03 5.29
N ILE A 326 -0.36 -13.68 6.37
CA ILE A 326 1.02 -14.12 6.60
C ILE A 326 0.95 -15.36 7.48
N SER A 327 1.59 -16.44 7.04
CA SER A 327 1.71 -17.70 7.78
C SER A 327 3.06 -17.78 8.51
N GLN A 328 3.05 -18.29 9.73
CA GLN A 328 4.28 -18.55 10.49
C GLN A 328 5.06 -19.70 9.84
N GLY A 329 6.29 -19.42 9.41
CA GLY A 329 7.17 -20.38 8.76
C GLY A 329 7.67 -19.92 7.39
N SER A 330 8.14 -20.89 6.61
CA SER A 330 8.67 -20.69 5.24
C SER A 330 7.74 -21.36 4.22
N SER A 331 8.25 -21.67 3.01
CA SER A 331 7.48 -22.40 1.98
C SER A 331 6.62 -23.52 2.56
N PHE A 332 5.42 -23.70 2.00
CA PHE A 332 4.41 -24.67 2.44
C PHE A 332 3.63 -24.30 3.71
N SER A 333 4.10 -23.37 4.53
CA SER A 333 3.34 -22.93 5.73
C SER A 333 2.06 -22.17 5.40
N ASP A 334 1.94 -21.67 4.18
CA ASP A 334 0.77 -20.99 3.63
C ASP A 334 -0.38 -21.95 3.26
N LYS A 335 -0.08 -23.23 3.01
CA LYS A 335 -1.06 -24.24 2.55
C LYS A 335 -2.27 -24.44 3.45
N PRO A 336 -2.13 -24.62 4.78
CA PRO A 336 -3.29 -24.82 5.64
C PRO A 336 -4.28 -23.64 5.57
N PHE A 337 -3.78 -22.42 5.42
CA PHE A 337 -4.62 -21.23 5.29
C PHE A 337 -5.29 -21.14 3.91
N MET A 338 -4.57 -21.47 2.83
CA MET A 338 -5.17 -21.57 1.49
C MET A 338 -6.32 -22.59 1.47
N GLU A 339 -6.09 -23.78 2.03
CA GLU A 339 -7.09 -24.84 2.10
C GLU A 339 -8.30 -24.44 2.96
N ALA A 340 -8.07 -23.75 4.07
CA ALA A 340 -9.15 -23.25 4.93
C ALA A 340 -9.99 -22.17 4.24
N PHE A 341 -9.36 -21.25 3.51
CA PHE A 341 -10.10 -20.25 2.73
C PHE A 341 -10.84 -20.88 1.54
N ALA A 342 -10.27 -21.87 0.86
CA ALA A 342 -10.95 -22.63 -0.18
C ALA A 342 -12.19 -23.34 0.36
N ALA A 343 -12.06 -23.99 1.52
CA ALA A 343 -13.16 -24.63 2.22
C ALA A 343 -14.24 -23.64 2.67
N ALA A 344 -13.86 -22.49 3.25
CA ALA A 344 -14.81 -21.46 3.66
C ALA A 344 -15.54 -20.83 2.44
N MET A 345 -14.81 -20.59 1.35
CA MET A 345 -15.40 -20.15 0.07
C MET A 345 -16.34 -21.19 -0.53
N ALA A 346 -16.10 -22.49 -0.30
CA ALA A 346 -16.99 -23.56 -0.71
C ALA A 346 -18.26 -23.64 0.16
N ALA A 347 -18.13 -23.32 1.45
CA ALA A 347 -19.17 -23.50 2.45
C ALA A 347 -20.27 -22.43 2.44
N PHE A 348 -19.98 -21.22 1.96
CA PHE A 348 -20.99 -20.17 1.85
C PHE A 348 -22.26 -20.65 1.14
N MET A 349 -23.42 -20.20 1.61
CA MET A 349 -24.64 -20.32 0.81
C MET A 349 -24.45 -19.59 -0.54
N PRO A 350 -24.98 -20.15 -1.66
CA PRO A 350 -24.76 -19.58 -2.99
C PRO A 350 -25.13 -18.09 -3.11
N GLU A 351 -26.25 -17.68 -2.52
CA GLU A 351 -26.71 -16.29 -2.56
C GLU A 351 -25.80 -15.34 -1.76
N VAL A 352 -25.26 -15.80 -0.64
CA VAL A 352 -24.37 -15.06 0.25
C VAL A 352 -23.04 -14.81 -0.44
N LYS A 353 -22.43 -15.84 -1.02
CA LYS A 353 -21.18 -15.71 -1.78
C LYS A 353 -21.32 -14.76 -2.97
N ARG A 354 -22.43 -14.88 -3.71
CA ARG A 354 -22.74 -13.98 -4.83
C ARG A 354 -22.84 -12.53 -4.36
N LEU A 355 -23.55 -12.29 -3.25
CA LEU A 355 -23.74 -10.95 -2.70
C LEU A 355 -22.42 -10.35 -2.18
N LEU A 356 -21.61 -11.14 -1.48
CA LEU A 356 -20.27 -10.75 -1.02
C LEU A 356 -19.36 -10.39 -2.20
N THR A 357 -19.38 -11.19 -3.26
CA THR A 357 -18.58 -10.95 -4.47
C THR A 357 -19.01 -9.66 -5.15
N ALA A 358 -20.32 -9.47 -5.38
CA ALA A 358 -20.86 -8.26 -6.01
C ALA A 358 -20.60 -6.99 -5.20
N ARG A 359 -20.55 -7.10 -3.86
CA ARG A 359 -20.26 -5.99 -2.94
C ARG A 359 -18.76 -5.77 -2.68
N GLN A 360 -17.88 -6.53 -3.32
CA GLN A 360 -16.42 -6.45 -3.06
C GLN A 360 -16.07 -6.67 -1.57
N ALA A 361 -16.83 -7.55 -0.91
CA ALA A 361 -16.76 -7.80 0.52
C ALA A 361 -16.33 -9.24 0.87
N LEU A 362 -16.05 -10.09 -0.13
CA LEU A 362 -15.69 -11.49 0.11
C LEU A 362 -14.38 -11.63 0.88
N ALA A 363 -13.28 -11.02 0.39
CA ALA A 363 -11.99 -11.09 1.06
C ALA A 363 -12.01 -10.45 2.47
N PRO A 364 -12.65 -9.28 2.69
CA PRO A 364 -12.89 -8.77 4.04
C PRO A 364 -13.66 -9.72 4.96
N THR A 365 -14.72 -10.35 4.45
CA THR A 365 -15.52 -11.27 5.26
C THR A 365 -14.72 -12.52 5.62
N LEU A 366 -13.91 -13.05 4.71
CA LEU A 366 -13.02 -14.18 5.01
C LEU A 366 -11.92 -13.82 6.00
N GLN A 367 -11.37 -12.60 5.95
CA GLN A 367 -10.44 -12.09 6.97
C GLN A 367 -11.11 -11.98 8.34
N MET A 368 -12.35 -11.46 8.41
CA MET A 368 -13.13 -11.43 9.65
C MET A 368 -13.34 -12.86 10.19
N ILE A 369 -13.76 -13.80 9.34
CA ILE A 369 -13.99 -15.20 9.72
C ILE A 369 -12.70 -15.83 10.25
N LEU A 370 -11.58 -15.72 9.54
CA LEU A 370 -10.28 -16.25 9.97
C LEU A 370 -9.94 -15.77 11.38
N ARG A 371 -10.09 -14.47 11.63
CA ARG A 371 -9.71 -13.81 12.89
C ARG A 371 -10.66 -14.18 14.03
N ALA A 372 -11.95 -14.24 13.77
CA ALA A 372 -12.97 -14.57 14.76
C ALA A 372 -12.98 -16.05 15.18
N THR A 373 -12.38 -16.93 14.37
CA THR A 373 -12.41 -18.39 14.57
C THR A 373 -11.06 -18.97 14.99
N GLN A 374 -10.04 -18.14 15.22
CA GLN A 374 -8.79 -18.64 15.78
C GLN A 374 -9.04 -19.35 17.11
N ARG A 375 -8.33 -20.46 17.37
CA ARG A 375 -8.41 -21.19 18.65
C ARG A 375 -8.02 -20.36 19.86
N THR A 376 -7.30 -19.26 19.63
CA THR A 376 -6.93 -18.26 20.65
C THR A 376 -8.08 -17.32 21.00
N VAL A 377 -9.12 -17.24 20.17
CA VAL A 377 -10.32 -16.40 20.34
C VAL A 377 -11.43 -17.28 20.91
N LYS A 378 -11.61 -17.22 22.23
CA LYS A 378 -12.51 -18.13 22.96
C LYS A 378 -13.88 -17.51 23.23
N ARG A 379 -13.95 -16.18 23.26
CA ARG A 379 -15.15 -15.39 23.53
C ARG A 379 -15.29 -14.28 22.48
N PRO A 380 -16.51 -13.77 22.22
CA PRO A 380 -16.73 -12.68 21.27
C PRO A 380 -15.84 -11.46 21.49
N ASP A 381 -15.62 -11.07 22.75
CA ASP A 381 -14.79 -9.90 23.10
C ASP A 381 -13.30 -10.10 22.79
N ASP A 382 -12.82 -11.35 22.71
CA ASP A 382 -11.43 -11.63 22.37
C ASP A 382 -11.13 -11.21 20.92
N TYR A 383 -12.15 -11.08 20.07
CA TYR A 383 -12.04 -10.51 18.72
C TYR A 383 -11.57 -9.05 18.74
N LEU A 384 -11.79 -8.30 19.83
CA LEU A 384 -11.34 -6.91 19.96
C LEU A 384 -9.95 -6.78 20.60
N THR A 385 -9.15 -7.85 20.57
CA THR A 385 -7.81 -7.90 21.17
C THR A 385 -6.75 -8.35 20.16
N GLY A 386 -5.47 -8.18 20.49
CA GLY A 386 -4.36 -8.67 19.67
C GLY A 386 -4.39 -10.19 19.41
N ALA A 387 -5.09 -10.99 20.22
CA ALA A 387 -5.19 -12.43 20.04
C ALA A 387 -5.89 -12.84 18.74
N ALA A 388 -6.85 -12.03 18.26
CA ALA A 388 -7.53 -12.21 16.98
C ALA A 388 -6.81 -11.50 15.83
N HIS A 389 -5.91 -10.57 16.14
CA HIS A 389 -5.29 -9.67 15.16
C HIS A 389 -3.77 -9.73 15.08
N PRO A 390 -3.13 -10.92 15.06
CA PRO A 390 -1.69 -10.98 14.86
C PRO A 390 -1.32 -10.51 13.45
N ALA A 391 -0.06 -10.06 13.29
CA ALA A 391 0.51 -9.83 11.95
C ALA A 391 0.80 -11.15 11.24
N VAL A 392 1.25 -12.16 11.99
CA VAL A 392 1.58 -13.50 11.47
C VAL A 392 0.68 -14.55 12.13
N PHE A 393 -0.02 -15.33 11.32
CA PHE A 393 -0.92 -16.39 11.76
C PHE A 393 -0.20 -17.72 11.89
N ASP A 394 -0.47 -18.43 12.98
CA ASP A 394 0.06 -19.76 13.23
C ASP A 394 -0.98 -20.83 12.90
N ALA A 395 -0.62 -21.80 12.05
CA ALA A 395 -1.53 -22.88 11.65
C ALA A 395 -2.01 -23.73 12.84
N ARG A 396 -1.28 -23.75 13.96
CA ARG A 396 -1.71 -24.41 15.21
C ARG A 396 -2.97 -23.78 15.80
N ASN A 397 -3.21 -22.50 15.53
CA ASN A 397 -4.39 -21.77 16.00
C ASN A 397 -5.54 -21.77 14.98
N LEU A 398 -5.35 -22.34 13.79
CA LEU A 398 -6.36 -22.41 12.75
C LEU A 398 -7.46 -23.42 13.12
N ASP A 399 -8.71 -22.97 13.15
CA ASP A 399 -9.89 -23.82 13.30
C ASP A 399 -10.73 -23.82 12.02
N VAL A 400 -10.44 -24.77 11.13
CA VAL A 400 -11.08 -24.81 9.81
C VAL A 400 -12.56 -25.16 9.91
N GLU A 401 -12.96 -25.97 10.88
CA GLU A 401 -14.37 -26.32 11.06
C GLU A 401 -15.18 -25.11 11.54
N ALA A 402 -14.65 -24.34 12.50
CA ALA A 402 -15.27 -23.09 12.92
C ALA A 402 -15.35 -22.07 11.78
N MET A 403 -14.31 -21.95 10.95
CA MET A 403 -14.30 -21.08 9.77
C MET A 403 -15.43 -21.43 8.80
N VAL A 404 -15.57 -22.70 8.42
CA VAL A 404 -16.56 -23.10 7.41
C VAL A 404 -17.99 -23.03 7.94
N ARG A 405 -18.20 -23.29 9.23
CA ARG A 405 -19.50 -23.11 9.89
C ARG A 405 -19.89 -21.64 9.94
N MET A 406 -18.98 -20.76 10.38
CA MET A 406 -19.25 -19.32 10.38
C MET A 406 -19.52 -18.77 8.96
N ALA A 407 -18.79 -19.25 7.95
CA ALA A 407 -19.06 -18.89 6.56
C ALA A 407 -20.46 -19.35 6.09
N HIS A 408 -20.83 -20.58 6.44
CA HIS A 408 -22.11 -21.18 6.05
C HIS A 408 -23.32 -20.55 6.74
N ASP A 409 -23.18 -20.15 8.01
CA ASP A 409 -24.25 -19.61 8.83
C ASP A 409 -24.57 -18.13 8.54
N LEU A 410 -23.72 -17.43 7.79
CA LEU A 410 -23.96 -16.04 7.40
C LEU A 410 -25.19 -15.93 6.50
N THR A 411 -26.10 -15.00 6.82
CA THR A 411 -27.22 -14.64 5.94
C THR A 411 -26.96 -13.32 5.19
N PRO A 412 -27.71 -13.02 4.10
CA PRO A 412 -27.59 -11.76 3.37
C PRO A 412 -27.73 -10.48 4.23
N GLU A 413 -28.53 -10.53 5.29
CA GLU A 413 -28.79 -9.44 6.23
C GLU A 413 -27.68 -9.28 7.28
N GLN A 414 -26.93 -10.35 7.54
CA GLN A 414 -25.85 -10.40 8.52
C GLN A 414 -24.48 -10.06 7.94
N LEU A 415 -24.40 -9.74 6.64
CA LEU A 415 -23.14 -9.42 6.00
C LEU A 415 -22.44 -8.24 6.70
N PRO A 416 -21.17 -8.41 7.11
CA PRO A 416 -20.48 -7.38 7.87
C PRO A 416 -20.25 -6.13 7.00
N PRO A 417 -20.44 -4.92 7.55
CA PRO A 417 -20.03 -3.71 6.85
C PRO A 417 -18.50 -3.65 6.76
N LEU A 418 -17.99 -2.88 5.82
CA LEU A 418 -16.58 -2.49 5.75
C LEU A 418 -16.37 -1.24 6.58
N VAL A 419 -15.28 -1.15 7.31
CA VAL A 419 -14.86 0.08 8.00
C VAL A 419 -13.64 0.65 7.30
N THR A 420 -13.72 1.89 6.84
CA THR A 420 -12.62 2.60 6.16
C THR A 420 -12.08 3.73 7.01
N LEU A 421 -10.80 4.05 6.86
CA LEU A 421 -10.11 5.10 7.59
C LEU A 421 -9.60 6.22 6.69
N ARG A 422 -9.49 7.41 7.27
CA ARG A 422 -8.80 8.56 6.68
C ARG A 422 -8.11 9.39 7.75
N THR A 423 -6.88 9.80 7.47
CA THR A 423 -6.14 10.78 8.28
C THR A 423 -6.75 12.17 8.10
N VAL A 424 -7.14 12.81 9.20
CA VAL A 424 -7.66 14.19 9.22
C VAL A 424 -6.56 15.18 9.62
N LYS A 425 -5.79 14.82 10.65
CA LYS A 425 -4.66 15.59 11.15
C LYS A 425 -3.58 14.62 11.63
N ASP A 426 -2.33 14.95 11.36
CA ASP A 426 -1.19 14.14 11.74
C ASP A 426 -0.09 15.03 12.32
N ALA A 427 0.62 14.52 13.32
CA ALA A 427 1.80 15.18 13.86
C ALA A 427 2.84 15.36 12.74
N GLN A 428 3.44 16.55 12.70
CA GLN A 428 4.51 16.89 11.77
C GLN A 428 5.83 16.84 12.52
N ALA A 429 6.88 16.41 11.82
CA ALA A 429 8.26 16.47 12.28
C ALA A 429 9.11 17.07 11.16
N GLU A 430 10.02 17.96 11.51
CA GLU A 430 10.90 18.64 10.56
C GLU A 430 12.20 17.83 10.35
N PRO A 431 12.47 17.35 9.12
CA PRO A 431 13.74 16.69 8.82
C PRO A 431 14.92 17.64 9.06
N GLY A 432 16.00 17.14 9.66
CA GLY A 432 17.18 17.94 10.03
C GLY A 432 17.06 18.65 11.38
N VAL A 433 15.87 18.67 11.99
CA VAL A 433 15.63 19.26 13.33
C VAL A 433 15.06 18.21 14.28
N ASP A 434 13.90 17.65 13.94
CA ASP A 434 13.19 16.67 14.77
C ASP A 434 13.65 15.24 14.51
N TYR A 435 14.26 14.97 13.35
CA TYR A 435 14.83 13.67 13.00
C TYR A 435 15.84 13.76 11.86
N PHE A 436 16.66 12.73 11.69
CA PHE A 436 17.75 12.71 10.70
C PHE A 436 17.62 11.47 9.82
N ASP A 437 16.90 11.54 8.70
CA ASP A 437 16.78 10.41 7.76
C ASP A 437 16.38 10.90 6.37
N THR A 438 16.38 10.01 5.39
CA THR A 438 16.01 10.35 4.00
C THR A 438 14.52 10.21 3.71
N ARG A 439 13.77 9.54 4.59
CA ARG A 439 12.33 9.29 4.43
C ARG A 439 11.51 10.05 5.48
N PRO A 440 10.29 10.51 5.12
CA PRO A 440 9.36 11.05 6.09
C PRO A 440 8.84 9.97 7.05
N GLU A 441 8.01 10.38 8.01
CA GLU A 441 7.35 9.46 8.95
C GLU A 441 6.15 8.73 8.32
N GLY A 442 5.52 9.32 7.31
CA GLY A 442 4.44 8.67 6.55
C GLY A 442 4.96 7.46 5.78
N LEU A 443 4.53 6.25 6.14
CA LEU A 443 4.86 5.03 5.41
C LEU A 443 3.83 4.79 4.29
N PHE A 444 2.54 4.75 4.64
CA PHE A 444 1.42 4.77 3.70
C PHE A 444 0.09 5.12 4.40
N ASP A 445 -0.87 5.62 3.59
CA ASP A 445 -2.27 5.78 3.96
C ASP A 445 -3.13 5.05 2.91
N THR A 446 -3.92 4.08 3.36
CA THR A 446 -4.90 3.36 2.54
C THR A 446 -6.22 3.27 3.30
N PRO A 447 -7.36 2.99 2.63
CA PRO A 447 -8.65 2.95 3.31
C PRO A 447 -8.75 1.92 4.44
N PHE A 448 -7.94 0.87 4.49
CA PHE A 448 -7.99 -0.13 5.57
C PHE A 448 -6.71 -0.26 6.41
N ALA A 449 -5.66 0.49 6.07
CA ALA A 449 -4.40 0.47 6.80
C ALA A 449 -3.69 1.84 6.73
N ILE A 450 -3.31 2.37 7.87
CA ILE A 450 -2.53 3.61 8.01
C ILE A 450 -1.25 3.27 8.78
N ALA A 451 -0.08 3.62 8.26
CA ALA A 451 1.20 3.26 8.90
C ALA A 451 2.16 4.44 8.99
N ARG A 452 2.83 4.55 10.14
CA ARG A 452 3.88 5.56 10.41
C ARG A 452 5.15 4.91 10.91
N VAL A 453 6.30 5.35 10.40
CA VAL A 453 7.59 5.16 11.06
C VAL A 453 7.84 6.39 11.92
N VAL A 454 7.81 6.24 13.24
CA VAL A 454 7.98 7.35 14.17
C VAL A 454 9.46 7.72 14.25
N ARG A 455 9.78 8.95 13.83
CA ARG A 455 11.13 9.50 13.77
C ARG A 455 11.29 10.76 14.61
N GLY A 456 10.28 11.61 14.69
CA GLY A 456 10.35 12.89 15.39
C GLY A 456 10.70 12.72 16.88
N ILE A 457 11.44 13.68 17.44
CA ILE A 457 11.95 13.61 18.83
C ILE A 457 10.86 13.66 19.91
N ALA A 458 9.65 14.12 19.60
CA ALA A 458 8.58 14.26 20.58
C ALA A 458 8.26 12.93 21.28
N ARG A 459 8.06 12.97 22.60
CA ARG A 459 7.71 11.78 23.39
C ARG A 459 6.38 11.17 22.95
N THR A 460 5.43 12.00 22.55
CA THR A 460 4.08 11.61 22.18
C THR A 460 3.77 12.06 20.76
N ARG A 461 3.16 11.17 19.98
CA ARG A 461 2.62 11.46 18.66
C ARG A 461 1.10 11.49 18.73
N SER A 462 0.48 12.44 18.05
CA SER A 462 -0.99 12.54 17.96
C SER A 462 -1.46 12.50 16.51
N MET A 463 -2.57 11.81 16.27
CA MET A 463 -3.21 11.68 14.96
C MET A 463 -4.73 11.71 15.13
N THR A 464 -5.40 12.55 14.36
CA THR A 464 -6.87 12.56 14.27
C THR A 464 -7.30 11.74 13.05
N LEU A 465 -8.13 10.75 13.31
CA LEU A 465 -8.61 9.77 12.34
C LEU A 465 -10.12 9.84 12.20
N GLU A 466 -10.61 9.62 11.00
CA GLU A 466 -12.02 9.47 10.68
C GLU A 466 -12.29 8.07 10.14
N ALA A 467 -13.33 7.44 10.67
CA ALA A 467 -13.82 6.14 10.22
C ALA A 467 -15.18 6.29 9.53
N ALA A 468 -15.39 5.50 8.48
CA ALA A 468 -16.66 5.44 7.76
C ALA A 468 -17.02 3.99 7.42
N ALA A 469 -18.27 3.61 7.67
CA ALA A 469 -18.81 2.32 7.32
C ALA A 469 -19.40 2.30 5.89
N THR A 470 -19.19 1.19 5.16
CA THR A 470 -19.77 0.92 3.85
C THR A 470 -20.42 -0.48 3.84
N PRO A 471 -21.72 -0.63 3.48
CA PRO A 471 -22.65 0.42 3.08
C PRO A 471 -22.94 1.41 4.21
N LYS A 472 -23.56 2.55 3.87
CA LYS A 472 -23.85 3.61 4.84
C LYS A 472 -24.56 3.01 6.07
N PRO A 473 -24.07 3.29 7.28
CA PRO A 473 -24.54 2.62 8.48
C PRO A 473 -25.98 2.97 8.84
N SER A 474 -26.68 2.02 9.46
CA SER A 474 -27.96 2.29 10.15
C SER A 474 -27.74 3.22 11.35
N PRO A 475 -28.76 4.00 11.75
CA PRO A 475 -28.71 4.77 13.00
C PRO A 475 -28.34 3.87 14.19
N GLY A 476 -27.42 4.32 15.04
CA GLY A 476 -26.93 3.54 16.19
C GLY A 476 -25.66 2.71 15.92
N THR A 477 -25.08 2.79 14.73
CA THR A 477 -23.77 2.17 14.45
C THR A 477 -22.68 2.77 15.34
N VAL A 478 -21.86 1.91 15.92
CA VAL A 478 -20.74 2.32 16.79
C VAL A 478 -19.41 1.86 16.19
N TYR A 479 -18.46 2.80 16.13
CA TYR A 479 -17.09 2.51 15.74
C TYR A 479 -16.28 2.16 17.00
N ARG A 480 -15.78 0.92 17.06
CA ARG A 480 -14.95 0.44 18.17
C ARG A 480 -13.49 0.63 17.81
N TRP A 481 -12.79 1.40 18.63
CA TRP A 481 -11.35 1.61 18.53
C TRP A 481 -10.65 0.94 19.70
N VAL A 482 -9.66 0.10 19.40
CA VAL A 482 -8.97 -0.72 20.42
C VAL A 482 -7.47 -0.78 20.17
N VAL A 483 -6.71 -1.01 21.24
CA VAL A 483 -5.28 -1.32 21.16
C VAL A 483 -5.14 -2.82 20.90
N LEU A 484 -4.53 -3.18 19.77
CA LEU A 484 -4.29 -4.58 19.39
C LEU A 484 -2.89 -5.03 19.79
N GLN A 485 -1.89 -4.15 19.68
CA GLN A 485 -0.52 -4.40 20.10
C GLN A 485 0.08 -3.09 20.63
N GLY A 486 0.70 -3.10 21.80
CA GLY A 486 1.23 -1.90 22.45
C GLY A 486 1.22 -2.00 23.97
N ASP A 487 1.78 -0.98 24.62
CA ASP A 487 1.53 -0.73 26.05
C ASP A 487 0.30 0.18 26.17
N PRO A 488 -0.84 -0.31 26.68
CA PRO A 488 -2.04 0.51 26.81
C PRO A 488 -1.83 1.76 27.68
N ALA A 489 -0.89 1.74 28.63
CA ALA A 489 -0.58 2.91 29.46
C ALA A 489 0.08 4.06 28.68
N LYS A 490 0.62 3.76 27.49
CA LYS A 490 1.26 4.73 26.59
C LYS A 490 0.32 5.21 25.48
N ILE A 491 -0.94 4.77 25.46
CA ILE A 491 -1.87 5.00 24.36
C ILE A 491 -3.15 5.61 24.89
N THR A 492 -3.64 6.65 24.23
CA THR A 492 -4.96 7.24 24.50
C THR A 492 -5.74 7.34 23.21
N ILE A 493 -6.99 6.90 23.23
CA ILE A 493 -7.94 7.02 22.12
C ILE A 493 -9.09 7.88 22.61
N GLN A 494 -9.20 9.11 22.10
CA GLN A 494 -10.21 10.08 22.50
C GLN A 494 -11.25 10.25 21.39
N PRO A 495 -12.51 9.82 21.59
CA PRO A 495 -13.60 10.12 20.67
C PRO A 495 -13.84 11.63 20.55
N LEU A 496 -13.99 12.10 19.31
CA LEU A 496 -14.40 13.47 18.99
C LEU A 496 -15.88 13.57 18.60
N LYS A 497 -16.53 12.42 18.39
CA LYS A 497 -17.96 12.29 18.07
C LYS A 497 -18.61 11.19 18.92
N PRO A 498 -19.93 11.26 19.20
CA PRO A 498 -20.60 10.28 20.06
C PRO A 498 -20.53 8.82 19.57
N ASP A 499 -20.55 8.61 18.26
CA ASP A 499 -20.43 7.30 17.62
C ASP A 499 -18.98 6.80 17.48
N SER A 500 -18.01 7.62 17.89
CA SER A 500 -16.57 7.39 17.68
C SER A 500 -16.14 7.27 16.21
N SER A 501 -16.94 7.80 15.27
CA SER A 501 -16.55 7.90 13.84
C SER A 501 -15.37 8.85 13.61
N GLN A 502 -14.99 9.63 14.62
CA GLN A 502 -13.77 10.42 14.61
C GLN A 502 -13.10 10.33 15.98
N VAL A 503 -11.79 10.08 15.99
CA VAL A 503 -10.98 9.96 17.21
C VAL A 503 -9.68 10.74 17.07
N THR A 504 -9.14 11.22 18.18
CA THR A 504 -7.73 11.57 18.30
C THR A 504 -7.03 10.45 19.05
N VAL A 505 -6.04 9.84 18.40
CA VAL A 505 -5.14 8.86 19.00
C VAL A 505 -3.86 9.58 19.41
N THR A 506 -3.40 9.32 20.63
CA THR A 506 -2.08 9.74 21.10
C THR A 506 -1.27 8.53 21.54
N VAL A 507 -0.05 8.38 21.02
CA VAL A 507 0.86 7.26 21.29
C VAL A 507 2.20 7.79 21.79
N ALA A 508 2.59 7.43 23.01
CA ALA A 508 3.91 7.74 23.56
C ALA A 508 4.99 6.79 23.01
N TYR A 509 6.26 7.18 23.06
CA TYR A 509 7.39 6.38 22.60
C TYR A 509 7.41 4.97 23.21
N HIS A 510 7.40 3.94 22.36
CA HIS A 510 7.47 2.53 22.77
C HIS A 510 8.88 1.94 22.67
N GLY A 511 9.69 2.38 21.70
CA GLY A 511 10.97 1.73 21.40
C GLY A 511 10.78 0.25 21.05
N VAL A 512 11.78 -0.56 21.39
CA VAL A 512 11.73 -2.03 21.28
C VAL A 512 11.17 -2.59 22.58
N TYR A 513 10.14 -3.43 22.51
CA TYR A 513 9.48 -3.99 23.69
C TYR A 513 8.94 -5.41 23.42
N ARG A 514 8.49 -6.09 24.48
CA ARG A 514 7.76 -7.37 24.37
C ARG A 514 6.28 -7.09 24.64
N PRO A 515 5.37 -7.32 23.68
CA PRO A 515 3.94 -7.15 23.92
C PRO A 515 3.46 -8.18 24.93
N LYS A 516 2.42 -7.87 25.71
CA LYS A 516 1.79 -8.83 26.62
C LYS A 516 0.86 -9.75 25.81
N GLY A 517 0.97 -11.06 26.03
CA GLY A 517 0.06 -12.07 25.52
C GLY A 517 -1.29 -12.04 26.25
N ALA A 518 -2.22 -12.88 25.80
CA ALA A 518 -3.57 -12.99 26.37
C ALA A 518 -3.58 -13.46 27.84
N ASP A 519 -2.52 -14.15 28.28
CA ASP A 519 -2.26 -14.57 29.65
C ASP A 519 -1.57 -13.49 30.50
N GLY A 520 -1.33 -12.30 29.93
CA GLY A 520 -0.62 -11.20 30.56
C GLY A 520 0.91 -11.34 30.57
N GLN A 521 1.45 -12.46 30.06
CA GLN A 521 2.89 -12.71 30.03
C GLN A 521 3.56 -12.01 28.85
N PRO A 522 4.83 -11.58 28.96
CA PRO A 522 5.56 -11.03 27.83
C PRO A 522 5.68 -12.06 26.69
N SER A 523 5.40 -11.62 25.46
CA SER A 523 5.60 -12.41 24.25
C SER A 523 7.06 -12.85 24.11
N PRO A 524 7.30 -14.06 23.57
CA PRO A 524 8.65 -14.53 23.25
C PRO A 524 9.33 -13.68 22.17
N LEU A 525 8.58 -12.89 21.39
CA LEU A 525 9.13 -12.01 20.37
C LEU A 525 9.18 -10.56 20.83
N GLN A 526 10.28 -9.88 20.49
CA GLN A 526 10.36 -8.42 20.58
C GLN A 526 9.71 -7.80 19.35
N THR A 527 9.12 -6.63 19.52
CA THR A 527 8.57 -5.81 18.43
C THR A 527 8.91 -4.34 18.68
N SER A 528 8.84 -3.56 17.61
CA SER A 528 8.85 -2.09 17.68
C SER A 528 7.57 -1.48 17.11
N ARG A 529 6.55 -2.30 16.83
CA ARG A 529 5.26 -1.90 16.26
C ARG A 529 4.19 -1.79 17.34
N VAL A 530 3.38 -0.75 17.27
CA VAL A 530 2.09 -0.59 17.95
C VAL A 530 0.99 -0.68 16.91
N ASP A 531 -0.07 -1.45 17.19
CA ASP A 531 -1.23 -1.60 16.32
C ASP A 531 -2.52 -1.21 17.03
N LEU A 532 -3.35 -0.45 16.35
CA LEU A 532 -4.71 -0.12 16.74
C LEU A 532 -5.70 -0.67 15.71
N GLY A 533 -6.85 -1.13 16.18
CA GLY A 533 -7.94 -1.62 15.34
C GLY A 533 -9.14 -0.70 15.40
N CYS A 534 -9.77 -0.46 14.26
CA CYS A 534 -11.09 0.13 14.14
C CYS A 534 -12.06 -0.92 13.57
N PHE A 535 -13.22 -1.06 14.20
CA PHE A 535 -14.26 -2.00 13.84
C PHE A 535 -15.61 -1.30 13.80
N VAL A 536 -16.48 -1.73 12.90
CA VAL A 536 -17.90 -1.39 12.98
C VAL A 536 -18.62 -2.53 13.70
N GLN A 537 -19.36 -2.19 14.75
CA GLN A 537 -20.23 -3.13 15.43
C GLN A 537 -21.62 -3.09 14.76
N ASN A 538 -22.09 -4.25 14.29
CA ASN A 538 -23.43 -4.45 13.74
C ASN A 538 -24.13 -5.57 14.53
N GLY A 539 -25.01 -5.20 15.47
CA GLY A 539 -25.58 -6.14 16.42
C GLY A 539 -24.49 -6.79 17.29
N THR A 540 -24.42 -8.12 17.24
CA THR A 540 -23.41 -8.94 17.94
C THR A 540 -22.15 -9.20 17.13
N SER A 541 -22.11 -8.79 15.86
CA SER A 541 -21.01 -9.06 14.94
C SER A 541 -20.16 -7.82 14.70
N PHE A 542 -18.90 -8.03 14.36
CA PHE A 542 -17.96 -6.96 14.02
C PHE A 542 -17.54 -7.06 12.57
N SER A 543 -17.14 -5.93 11.97
CA SER A 543 -16.48 -5.92 10.66
C SER A 543 -15.10 -6.60 10.71
N ALA A 544 -14.51 -6.82 9.54
CA ALA A 544 -13.06 -6.92 9.42
C ALA A 544 -12.38 -5.66 9.99
N PRO A 545 -11.15 -5.75 10.54
CA PRO A 545 -10.44 -4.60 11.07
C PRO A 545 -10.01 -3.64 9.95
N SER A 546 -10.09 -2.34 10.24
CA SER A 546 -9.12 -1.38 9.71
C SER A 546 -8.00 -1.17 10.73
N LEU A 547 -6.76 -1.05 10.26
CA LEU A 547 -5.57 -1.05 11.13
C LEU A 547 -4.81 0.27 11.07
N VAL A 548 -4.23 0.66 12.21
CA VAL A 548 -3.31 1.79 12.31
C VAL A 548 -2.04 1.34 13.03
N SER A 549 -0.89 1.48 12.38
CA SER A 549 0.40 1.03 12.91
C SER A 549 1.36 2.20 13.15
N PHE A 550 2.03 2.18 14.30
CA PHE A 550 3.16 3.06 14.61
C PHE A 550 4.40 2.20 14.85
N TYR A 551 5.43 2.38 14.02
CA TYR A 551 6.69 1.65 14.11
C TYR A 551 7.80 2.55 14.63
N TYR A 552 8.46 2.14 15.70
CA TYR A 552 9.63 2.81 16.24
C TYR A 552 10.90 2.17 15.67
N LEU A 553 11.89 2.98 15.32
CA LEU A 553 13.13 2.46 14.76
C LEU A 553 13.94 1.72 15.84
N PRO A 554 14.23 0.41 15.66
CA PRO A 554 14.87 -0.39 16.71
C PRO A 554 16.33 0.00 16.97
N ASN A 555 16.98 0.63 15.98
CA ASN A 555 18.34 1.16 16.07
C ASN A 555 18.42 2.56 16.71
N GLU A 556 17.34 3.06 17.31
CA GLU A 556 17.32 4.35 18.03
C GLU A 556 16.88 4.13 19.48
N GLU A 557 17.73 4.54 20.43
CA GLU A 557 17.37 4.54 21.85
C GLU A 557 17.17 5.97 22.34
N ARG A 558 16.00 6.23 22.94
CA ARG A 558 15.60 7.57 23.36
C ARG A 558 15.37 7.63 24.85
N VAL A 559 15.92 8.67 25.46
CA VAL A 559 15.72 8.99 26.87
C VAL A 559 14.95 10.29 26.96
N TYR A 560 13.90 10.32 27.76
CA TYR A 560 13.07 11.48 28.01
C TYR A 560 13.20 11.89 29.47
N ARG A 561 13.12 13.20 29.73
CA ARG A 561 12.97 13.77 31.09
C ARG A 561 11.57 13.49 31.62
N ASP A 562 11.37 13.67 32.92
CA ASP A 562 10.07 13.51 33.58
C ASP A 562 9.00 14.45 33.01
N ASP A 563 9.40 15.64 32.58
CA ASP A 563 8.54 16.62 31.91
C ASP A 563 8.19 16.26 30.44
N GLY A 564 8.66 15.12 29.95
CA GLY A 564 8.39 14.60 28.60
C GLY A 564 9.28 15.15 27.49
N ARG A 565 10.23 16.06 27.79
CA ARG A 565 11.19 16.56 26.80
C ARG A 565 12.27 15.51 26.50
N ILE A 566 12.76 15.48 25.26
CA ILE A 566 13.85 14.57 24.89
C ILE A 566 15.12 14.97 25.64
N LEU A 567 15.79 14.00 26.25
CA LEU A 567 17.11 14.20 26.87
C LEU A 567 18.21 13.80 25.89
N SER A 568 18.11 12.60 25.33
CA SER A 568 19.10 12.10 24.37
C SER A 568 18.52 11.10 23.39
N ILE A 569 19.12 11.03 22.20
CA ILE A 569 18.89 9.96 21.24
C ILE A 569 20.23 9.34 20.87
N ASP A 570 20.37 8.05 21.09
CA ASP A 570 21.51 7.27 20.60
C ASP A 570 21.15 6.64 19.26
N TYR A 571 21.80 7.11 18.20
CA TYR A 571 21.66 6.59 16.85
C TYR A 571 22.81 5.65 16.47
N ALA A 572 23.81 5.48 17.33
CA ALA A 572 24.96 4.62 17.07
C ALA A 572 24.61 3.12 17.20
N ASN A 573 23.40 2.81 17.70
CA ASN A 573 22.88 1.45 17.83
C ASN A 573 23.82 0.53 18.60
N SER A 574 24.23 0.95 19.79
CA SER A 574 25.11 0.18 20.69
C SER A 574 24.55 -1.19 21.06
N ALA A 575 23.23 -1.36 21.00
CA ALA A 575 22.53 -2.64 21.20
C ALA A 575 22.54 -3.56 19.96
N HIS A 576 23.15 -3.14 18.85
CA HIS A 576 23.27 -3.90 17.59
C HIS A 576 21.94 -4.46 17.07
N ARG A 577 20.84 -3.74 17.27
CA ARG A 577 19.51 -4.19 16.85
C ARG A 577 19.36 -4.04 15.34
N TYR A 578 18.82 -5.06 14.69
CA TYR A 578 18.53 -5.00 13.26
C TYR A 578 17.45 -3.93 13.00
N ALA A 579 17.69 -3.07 12.02
CA ALA A 579 16.72 -2.13 11.49
C ALA A 579 16.69 -2.27 9.96
N ASP A 580 15.49 -2.36 9.39
CA ASP A 580 15.34 -2.56 7.94
C ASP A 580 15.96 -1.35 7.19
N PRO A 581 16.95 -1.58 6.31
CA PRO A 581 17.60 -0.51 5.56
C PRO A 581 16.68 0.21 4.55
N LEU A 582 15.47 -0.30 4.25
CA LEU A 582 14.44 0.48 3.53
C LEU A 582 13.69 1.45 4.45
N LEU A 583 13.70 1.23 5.77
CA LEU A 583 13.03 2.10 6.73
C LEU A 583 13.96 3.14 7.34
N THR A 584 15.25 2.88 7.45
CA THR A 584 16.21 3.82 8.03
C THR A 584 17.59 3.66 7.41
N VAL A 585 18.31 4.77 7.28
CA VAL A 585 19.74 4.75 7.02
C VAL A 585 20.49 4.56 8.34
N GLN A 586 21.60 3.81 8.32
CA GLN A 586 22.45 3.65 9.51
C GLN A 586 23.11 4.97 9.90
N LYS A 587 23.32 5.18 11.19
CA LYS A 587 23.86 6.42 11.77
C LYS A 587 24.96 6.03 12.76
N GLY A 588 25.79 7.00 13.14
CA GLY A 588 27.00 6.76 13.95
C GLY A 588 27.25 7.84 14.99
N TRP A 589 26.20 8.38 15.60
CA TRP A 589 26.30 9.44 16.59
C TRP A 589 25.24 9.33 17.67
N LYS A 590 25.44 10.09 18.74
CA LYS A 590 24.48 10.30 19.82
C LYS A 590 24.25 11.79 20.01
N ASP A 591 23.00 12.18 20.18
CA ASP A 591 22.60 13.57 20.42
C ASP A 591 22.13 13.75 21.86
N LEU A 592 22.63 14.80 22.53
CA LEU A 592 22.24 15.25 23.87
C LEU A 592 21.58 16.63 23.77
N TYR A 593 20.30 16.71 24.09
CA TYR A 593 19.47 17.91 23.89
C TYR A 593 19.60 18.89 25.07
N ALA A 594 19.67 20.18 24.75
CA ALA A 594 19.85 21.26 25.71
C ALA A 594 18.65 22.22 25.70
N TYR A 595 18.29 22.72 26.88
CA TYR A 595 17.14 23.59 27.09
C TYR A 595 17.52 24.77 27.98
N ASP A 596 16.82 25.89 27.81
CA ASP A 596 16.92 27.01 28.74
C ASP A 596 16.07 26.78 30.01
N LYS A 597 16.11 27.74 30.94
CA LYS A 597 15.36 27.66 32.20
C LYS A 597 13.83 27.66 32.01
N GLN A 598 13.35 28.13 30.86
CA GLN A 598 11.94 28.12 30.47
C GLN A 598 11.55 26.81 29.74
N GLY A 599 12.51 25.90 29.54
CA GLY A 599 12.29 24.63 28.86
C GLY A 599 12.17 24.75 27.34
N ARG A 600 12.64 25.85 26.74
CA ARG A 600 12.75 26.02 25.29
C ARG A 600 14.01 25.32 24.81
N LEU A 601 13.92 24.60 23.69
CA LEU A 601 15.06 23.93 23.08
C LEU A 601 16.08 24.98 22.61
N THR A 602 17.33 24.88 23.07
CA THR A 602 18.42 25.76 22.63
C THR A 602 19.29 25.08 21.57
N GLY A 603 19.32 23.74 21.54
CA GLY A 603 20.08 22.95 20.58
C GLY A 603 20.43 21.57 21.10
N TRP A 604 21.44 20.93 20.53
CA TRP A 604 21.97 19.66 21.01
C TRP A 604 23.47 19.53 20.78
N TYR A 605 24.10 18.64 21.53
CA TYR A 605 25.48 18.22 21.34
C TYR A 605 25.50 16.84 20.70
N ARG A 606 26.22 16.71 19.59
CA ARG A 606 26.40 15.46 18.87
C ARG A 606 27.77 14.88 19.15
N THR A 607 27.82 13.64 19.59
CA THR A 607 29.07 12.91 19.82
C THR A 607 29.21 11.76 18.83
N ARG A 608 30.41 11.59 18.30
CA ARG A 608 30.81 10.47 17.43
C ARG A 608 32.01 9.77 18.06
N ALA A 609 32.15 8.46 17.81
CA ALA A 609 33.30 7.73 18.29
C ALA A 609 34.61 8.33 17.73
N GLY A 610 35.55 8.70 18.61
CA GLY A 610 36.84 9.25 18.22
C GLY A 610 36.86 10.71 17.75
N ALA A 611 35.75 11.46 17.88
CA ALA A 611 35.69 12.87 17.50
C ALA A 611 35.27 13.77 18.67
N ALA A 612 35.66 15.05 18.61
CA ALA A 612 35.18 16.06 19.55
C ALA A 612 33.66 16.28 19.39
N PRO A 613 32.92 16.57 20.49
CA PRO A 613 31.51 16.88 20.39
C PRO A 613 31.23 18.10 19.49
N GLU A 614 30.28 17.94 18.58
CA GLU A 614 29.80 19.01 17.70
C GLU A 614 28.56 19.64 18.33
N ARG A 615 28.39 20.96 18.24
CA ARG A 615 27.20 21.65 18.77
C ARG A 615 26.28 22.10 17.66
N PHE A 616 24.98 21.91 17.86
CA PHE A 616 23.91 22.30 16.94
C PHE A 616 22.95 23.26 17.63
N THR A 617 22.36 24.18 16.87
CA THR A 617 21.32 25.10 17.34
C THR A 617 19.94 24.43 17.33
N TYR A 618 18.93 25.10 17.91
CA TYR A 618 17.53 24.65 17.84
C TYR A 618 16.94 24.52 16.42
N ARG A 619 17.65 25.03 15.41
CA ARG A 619 17.30 24.93 13.98
C ARG A 619 18.13 23.89 13.22
N GLY A 620 18.98 23.12 13.91
CA GLY A 620 19.83 22.12 13.26
C GLY A 620 21.05 22.66 12.53
N HIS A 621 21.38 23.94 12.70
CA HIS A 621 22.63 24.51 12.19
C HIS A 621 23.81 24.13 13.08
N ARG A 622 24.97 23.79 12.51
CA ARG A 622 26.18 23.50 13.29
C ARG A 622 26.83 24.81 13.75
N VAL A 623 27.10 24.92 15.05
CA VAL A 623 27.66 26.12 15.67
C VAL A 623 29.14 26.27 15.29
N LEU A 624 29.51 27.47 14.85
CA LEU A 624 30.88 27.85 14.48
C LEU A 624 31.53 28.76 15.54
N ALA A 625 30.74 29.63 16.17
CA ALA A 625 31.21 30.54 17.20
C ALA A 625 30.11 30.81 18.24
N THR A 626 30.52 31.16 19.45
CA THR A 626 29.64 31.53 20.57
C THR A 626 30.06 32.86 21.19
N ASP A 627 29.15 33.50 21.92
CA ASP A 627 29.46 34.65 22.77
C ASP A 627 29.97 34.24 24.17
N ALA A 628 30.24 35.22 25.02
CA ALA A 628 30.73 34.99 26.39
C ALA A 628 29.74 34.25 27.30
N GLN A 629 28.45 34.23 26.93
CA GLN A 629 27.38 33.52 27.63
C GLN A 629 27.15 32.12 27.04
N ASP A 630 28.04 31.66 26.15
CA ASP A 630 27.97 30.39 25.43
C ASP A 630 26.71 30.26 24.55
N ARG A 631 26.26 31.38 23.96
CA ARG A 631 25.16 31.39 22.98
C ARG A 631 25.73 31.40 21.56
N PRO A 632 25.18 30.62 20.60
CA PRO A 632 25.62 30.65 19.20
C PRO A 632 25.56 32.05 18.60
N THR A 633 26.62 32.53 17.95
CA THR A 633 26.62 33.80 17.21
C THR A 633 26.78 33.57 15.71
N GLN A 634 27.50 32.51 15.33
CA GLN A 634 27.69 32.09 13.94
C GLN A 634 27.46 30.58 13.83
N ALA A 635 26.78 30.16 12.77
CA ALA A 635 26.54 28.75 12.45
C ALA A 635 26.56 28.50 10.94
N CYS A 636 26.67 27.24 10.53
CA CYS A 636 26.50 26.81 9.15
C CYS A 636 25.31 25.84 8.97
N GLY A 637 24.76 25.81 7.76
CA GLY A 637 23.78 24.79 7.38
C GLY A 637 24.42 23.40 7.33
N VAL A 638 23.58 22.37 7.40
CA VAL A 638 24.01 20.98 7.44
C VAL A 638 23.09 20.13 6.59
N ASP A 639 23.68 19.26 5.77
CA ASP A 639 22.98 18.25 4.98
C ASP A 639 23.21 16.85 5.55
N TYR A 640 22.17 16.02 5.48
CA TYR A 640 22.20 14.61 5.86
C TYR A 640 22.12 13.73 4.61
N LEU A 641 23.26 13.20 4.19
CA LEU A 641 23.41 12.52 2.91
C LEU A 641 23.81 11.06 3.13
N PRO A 642 23.12 10.08 2.52
CA PRO A 642 23.60 8.71 2.48
C PRO A 642 24.94 8.64 1.76
N ARG A 643 25.97 8.09 2.42
CA ARG A 643 27.26 7.80 1.82
C ARG A 643 27.55 6.32 1.92
N GLN A 644 28.03 5.76 0.82
CA GLN A 644 28.52 4.39 0.81
C GLN A 644 29.77 4.31 1.70
N ALA A 645 29.65 3.62 2.82
CA ALA A 645 30.78 3.31 3.70
C ALA A 645 31.01 1.80 3.64
N GLY A 646 32.19 1.38 3.14
CA GLY A 646 32.54 -0.04 2.97
C GLY A 646 32.44 -0.56 1.53
N GLY A 647 32.49 -1.89 1.38
CA GLY A 647 32.49 -2.58 0.08
C GLY A 647 31.17 -2.47 -0.68
N ALA A 648 31.20 -2.81 -1.98
CA ALA A 648 30.01 -2.84 -2.82
C ALA A 648 28.96 -3.80 -2.23
N GLY A 649 27.74 -3.30 -1.98
CA GLY A 649 26.60 -4.11 -1.53
C GLY A 649 26.18 -3.95 -0.06
N LEU A 650 26.84 -3.12 0.74
CA LEU A 650 26.34 -2.74 2.08
C LEU A 650 25.39 -1.52 2.00
N PRO A 651 24.40 -1.39 2.92
CA PRO A 651 23.59 -0.18 3.02
C PRO A 651 24.46 1.05 3.30
N PRO A 652 24.09 2.23 2.78
CA PRO A 652 24.81 3.45 3.08
C PRO A 652 24.66 3.83 4.56
N THR A 653 25.62 4.64 5.03
CA THR A 653 25.53 5.32 6.33
C THR A 653 25.18 6.78 6.10
N LEU A 654 24.37 7.35 6.98
CA LEU A 654 23.97 8.74 6.89
C LEU A 654 25.15 9.59 7.36
N THR A 655 25.60 10.53 6.53
CA THR A 655 26.67 11.47 6.88
C THR A 655 26.07 12.86 7.08
N CYS A 656 26.51 13.52 8.13
CA CYS A 656 26.21 14.92 8.44
C CYS A 656 27.34 15.77 7.85
N ALA A 657 27.05 16.65 6.90
CA ALA A 657 28.05 17.47 6.23
C ALA A 657 27.67 18.94 6.27
N ASP A 658 28.64 19.81 6.57
CA ASP A 658 28.46 21.26 6.53
C ASP A 658 28.17 21.74 5.10
N THR A 659 27.27 22.71 4.99
CA THR A 659 27.03 23.44 3.74
C THR A 659 27.79 24.76 3.74
N GLN A 660 27.81 25.45 2.60
CA GLN A 660 28.38 26.80 2.50
C GLN A 660 27.46 27.87 3.10
N GLN A 661 26.17 27.56 3.33
CA GLN A 661 25.22 28.49 3.91
C GLN A 661 25.65 28.85 5.33
N ARG A 662 25.65 30.15 5.64
CA ARG A 662 26.02 30.70 6.94
C ARG A 662 24.82 31.38 7.58
N PHE A 663 24.80 31.38 8.91
CA PHE A 663 23.74 31.94 9.71
C PHE A 663 24.31 32.77 10.85
N ALA A 664 23.75 33.95 11.06
CA ALA A 664 24.02 34.80 12.20
C ALA A 664 22.87 34.68 13.20
N TYR A 665 23.22 34.63 14.48
CA TYR A 665 22.25 34.56 15.58
C TYR A 665 22.34 35.83 16.41
N SER A 666 21.18 36.41 16.73
CA SER A 666 21.03 37.59 17.58
C SER A 666 20.06 37.34 18.72
N TYR A 667 20.24 38.06 19.82
CA TYR A 667 19.51 37.85 21.07
C TYR A 667 18.95 39.17 21.56
N ASP A 668 17.68 39.16 21.99
CA ASP A 668 17.00 40.39 22.42
C ASP A 668 17.58 40.94 23.75
N ASN A 669 18.11 40.06 24.61
CA ASN A 669 18.79 40.40 25.87
C ASN A 669 19.54 39.17 26.44
N ASP A 670 20.19 39.31 27.60
CA ASP A 670 20.97 38.24 28.26
C ASP A 670 20.13 37.04 28.76
N ALA A 671 18.82 37.22 28.95
CA ALA A 671 17.91 36.14 29.30
C ALA A 671 17.45 35.34 28.07
N ASP A 672 17.56 35.90 26.86
CA ASP A 672 17.27 35.17 25.63
C ASP A 672 18.41 34.21 25.28
N ARG A 673 18.09 32.91 25.35
CA ARG A 673 19.00 31.79 25.07
C ARG A 673 18.71 31.08 23.74
N VAL A 674 17.61 31.43 23.07
CA VAL A 674 17.20 30.80 21.81
C VAL A 674 17.62 31.68 20.64
N GLY A 675 17.31 32.98 20.73
CA GLY A 675 17.70 33.96 19.72
C GLY A 675 16.94 33.84 18.40
N ARG A 676 17.19 34.81 17.53
CA ARG A 676 16.68 34.88 16.16
C ARG A 676 17.82 34.54 15.20
N VAL A 677 17.48 33.92 14.08
CA VAL A 677 18.45 33.53 13.06
C VAL A 677 18.19 34.27 11.76
N ALA A 678 19.26 34.71 11.10
CA ALA A 678 19.23 35.26 9.76
C ALA A 678 20.31 34.58 8.89
N PRO A 679 20.01 34.25 7.62
CA PRO A 679 21.04 33.80 6.69
C PRO A 679 22.03 34.95 6.45
N VAL A 680 23.31 34.60 6.32
CA VAL A 680 24.39 35.52 5.94
C VAL A 680 24.68 35.30 4.46
N PRO A 681 24.87 36.38 3.66
CA PRO A 681 25.17 36.29 2.24
C PRO A 681 26.39 35.43 1.90
#